data_AF-K3WW11-F1
#
_entry.id   AF-K3WW11-F1
#
_cell.length_a   1.000
_cell.length_b   1.000
_cell.length_c   1.000
_cell.angle_alpha   90.00
_cell.angle_beta   90.00
_cell.angle_gamma   90.00
#
_symmetry.space_group_name_H-M   'P 1'
#
loop_
_entity.id
_entity.type
_entity.pdbx_description
1 polymer ?
#
loop_
_entity_poly.entity_id
_entity_poly.type
_entity_poly.pdbx_seq_one_letter_code
_entity_poly.pdbx_strand_id
1 'polypeptide(L)'
;MRVFISDLSSTFGEQLTTYCQEAEIQVVGAIASKSQQTLFKRKLQAYASSDTPDAVKEPVALLSDKPAWSKLIQKSTIVVVTSLANDTKLAMEMLKVHEKRDDNAGEDNENDEAVKRKFIAISSILTWSKNAAFAKEMSPEGPVPHHEDEFKTRKPARKYAELKTAETQILSANRSDELETYIVAAGLVYGGAQSNFHMVFRDAWMCPAKDLLVPSIPGGGVKDGMNLLPMISVYDLAMLTFRLASAPAPQPKNYLLAVDNASRSTTLRDVCCGLSILLGNGKVRDVAGNDEADELLVEEDDGLVAPLQLHLCFDTQEAVMNQLVAPDEWKHYETGLLGNLSFYVDDFIQAMDLRPLKTVVLGPPQVGKTRLSKKLARDYYLPYISMQSVVDEALPASEYEQQRQQAIEDGTEADENATPSAAPQDDGVDEELKKLRESLREWRSANKQLQELPEVLVIDLLRWKLCSASCRNQGYVLDGLPVTEEQASKVFAGLYKANGDGEDGNDGEGEGDNPADTESNDKAKGDDAEGAGEDGESGSLSLGKSRSKTLLAQLRPRRQVEAPNRVIVLHAPRALLESRAQQLSEEDAIATANTEAAFETRHAEFASQIEAIATFFETKTSVTAVDATNGIEVLELHLESEDAYRDAETFHDAIKNYLEQGGKTSKPPCNFHPTRDETRQMQREFEAKRRDDEVRARKQAAEQEEKDAVDQEARLAAERARLELIQREETELLEARAKPLRAYLMDTVLPALTEGMLEVVKVQPDDPIDYLAEFLFRKGREMDAAT
;
A
#
# COMPACT_ATOMS: atom_id res chain seq x y z
N MET A 1 -26.01 2.89 33.92
CA MET A 1 -25.96 3.14 32.46
C MET A 1 -25.20 2.01 31.81
N ARG A 2 -25.68 1.48 30.68
CA ARG A 2 -25.03 0.36 29.98
C ARG A 2 -24.90 0.67 28.49
N VAL A 3 -23.69 0.56 27.96
CA VAL A 3 -23.35 0.85 26.57
C VAL A 3 -23.04 -0.45 25.84
N PHE A 4 -23.74 -0.71 24.75
CA PHE A 4 -23.41 -1.76 23.80
C PHE A 4 -22.53 -1.18 22.68
N ILE A 5 -21.37 -1.80 22.42
CA ILE A 5 -20.47 -1.45 21.31
C ILE A 5 -20.48 -2.58 20.28
N SER A 6 -20.79 -2.26 19.02
CA SER A 6 -20.94 -3.27 17.96
C SER A 6 -19.67 -4.02 17.60
N ASP A 7 -18.49 -3.41 17.78
CA ASP A 7 -17.20 -4.06 17.58
C ASP A 7 -16.16 -3.62 18.62
N LEU A 8 -16.01 -4.42 19.67
CA LEU A 8 -15.02 -4.20 20.73
C LEU A 8 -13.58 -4.41 20.27
N SER A 9 -13.36 -5.10 19.14
CA SER A 9 -12.01 -5.43 18.65
C SER A 9 -11.39 -4.35 17.77
N SER A 10 -12.19 -3.37 17.34
CA SER A 10 -11.70 -2.19 16.63
C SER A 10 -10.94 -1.26 17.59
N THR A 11 -9.93 -0.55 17.10
CA THR A 11 -9.20 0.46 17.90
C THR A 11 -10.16 1.50 18.48
N PHE A 12 -11.15 1.94 17.70
CA PHE A 12 -12.22 2.82 18.17
C PHE A 12 -13.00 2.21 19.34
N GLY A 13 -13.46 0.95 19.20
CA GLY A 13 -14.21 0.25 20.23
C GLY A 13 -13.40 0.04 21.51
N GLU A 14 -12.10 -0.26 21.40
CA GLU A 14 -11.21 -0.37 22.55
C GLU A 14 -11.04 0.95 23.28
N GLN A 15 -10.80 2.06 22.57
CA GLN A 15 -10.64 3.38 23.18
C GLN A 15 -11.94 3.87 23.83
N LEU A 16 -13.08 3.68 23.15
CA LEU A 16 -14.39 4.00 23.71
C LEU A 16 -14.68 3.16 24.97
N THR A 17 -14.29 1.88 24.96
CA THR A 17 -14.41 1.01 26.14
C THR A 17 -13.61 1.56 27.31
N THR A 18 -12.36 1.97 27.09
CA THR A 18 -11.51 2.56 28.13
C THR A 18 -12.16 3.79 28.75
N TYR A 19 -12.61 4.76 27.94
CA TYR A 19 -13.29 5.97 28.45
C TYR A 19 -14.58 5.65 29.22
N CYS A 20 -15.39 4.72 28.71
CA CYS A 20 -16.59 4.28 29.42
C CYS A 20 -16.25 3.63 30.77
N GLN A 21 -15.21 2.80 30.83
CA GLN A 21 -14.82 2.10 32.06
C GLN A 21 -14.22 3.04 33.10
N GLU A 22 -13.42 4.02 32.68
CA GLU A 22 -12.89 5.09 33.55
C GLU A 22 -14.01 5.94 34.16
N ALA A 23 -15.11 6.11 33.43
CA ALA A 23 -16.33 6.78 33.90
C ALA A 23 -17.32 5.83 34.63
N GLU A 24 -16.88 4.63 35.00
CA GLU A 24 -17.69 3.59 35.69
C GLU A 24 -18.95 3.16 34.93
N ILE A 25 -19.00 3.37 33.61
CA ILE A 25 -20.09 2.92 32.74
C ILE A 25 -19.88 1.45 32.39
N GLN A 26 -20.95 0.66 32.49
CA GLN A 26 -20.89 -0.75 32.13
C GLN A 26 -20.86 -0.91 30.60
N VAL A 27 -19.82 -1.58 30.09
CA VAL A 27 -19.65 -1.87 28.67
C VAL A 27 -20.00 -3.33 28.39
N VAL A 28 -20.81 -3.54 27.35
CA VAL A 28 -21.06 -4.83 26.72
C VAL A 28 -20.86 -4.68 25.22
N GLY A 29 -20.67 -5.76 24.48
CA GLY A 29 -20.51 -5.61 23.03
C GLY A 29 -20.36 -6.91 22.28
N ALA A 30 -20.06 -6.76 20.99
CA ALA A 30 -19.80 -7.87 20.10
C ALA A 30 -18.38 -7.80 19.53
N ILE A 31 -17.90 -8.96 19.06
CA ILE A 31 -16.62 -9.09 18.36
C ILE A 31 -16.78 -10.01 17.14
N ALA A 32 -15.93 -9.81 16.14
CA ALA A 32 -15.92 -10.66 14.94
C ALA A 32 -15.26 -12.03 15.18
N SER A 33 -14.12 -12.06 15.89
CA SER A 33 -13.30 -13.26 16.04
C SER A 33 -13.51 -13.99 17.37
N LYS A 34 -13.80 -15.29 17.28
CA LYS A 34 -13.91 -16.17 18.46
C LYS A 34 -12.61 -16.30 19.25
N SER A 35 -11.45 -16.20 18.59
CA SER A 35 -10.14 -16.32 19.27
C SER A 35 -9.91 -15.22 20.31
N GLN A 36 -10.52 -14.04 20.10
CA GLN A 36 -10.36 -12.88 20.97
C GLN A 36 -11.42 -12.81 22.09
N GLN A 37 -12.44 -13.68 22.06
CA GLN A 37 -13.59 -13.61 22.98
C GLN A 37 -13.19 -13.69 24.45
N THR A 38 -12.32 -14.65 24.79
CA THR A 38 -11.85 -14.84 26.17
C THR A 38 -11.03 -13.65 26.66
N LEU A 39 -10.21 -13.06 25.78
CA LEU A 39 -9.37 -11.91 26.10
C LEU A 39 -10.22 -10.69 26.43
N PHE A 40 -11.19 -10.34 25.57
CA PHE A 40 -12.08 -9.21 25.79
C PHE A 40 -13.01 -9.43 26.98
N LYS A 41 -13.49 -10.67 27.20
CA LYS A 41 -14.27 -11.00 28.40
C LYS A 41 -13.48 -10.71 29.67
N ARG A 42 -12.21 -11.14 29.73
CA ARG A 42 -11.33 -10.86 30.87
C ARG A 42 -11.05 -9.37 31.03
N LYS A 43 -10.81 -8.64 29.92
CA LYS A 43 -10.58 -7.19 29.92
C LYS A 43 -11.77 -6.42 30.49
N LEU A 44 -13.00 -6.76 30.09
CA LEU A 44 -14.21 -6.12 30.61
C LEU A 44 -14.48 -6.48 32.08
N GLN A 45 -14.18 -7.70 32.49
CA GLN A 45 -14.37 -8.19 33.87
C GLN A 45 -13.28 -7.72 34.85
N ALA A 46 -12.23 -7.06 34.39
CA ALA A 46 -11.16 -6.56 35.25
C ALA A 46 -11.51 -5.23 35.94
N TYR A 47 -12.62 -4.59 35.57
CA TYR A 47 -13.01 -3.26 36.06
C TYR A 47 -14.13 -3.35 37.10
N ALA A 48 -14.11 -2.43 38.06
CA ALA A 48 -15.06 -2.39 39.18
C ALA A 48 -16.54 -2.32 38.74
N SER A 49 -16.84 -1.74 37.57
CA SER A 49 -18.19 -1.69 37.00
C SER A 49 -18.78 -3.08 36.69
N SER A 50 -17.94 -4.11 36.65
CA SER A 50 -18.34 -5.51 36.43
C SER A 50 -18.63 -6.32 37.70
N ASP A 51 -18.33 -5.77 38.90
CA ASP A 51 -18.55 -6.42 40.20
C ASP A 51 -19.91 -6.03 40.84
N THR A 52 -20.76 -5.33 40.09
CA THR A 52 -22.10 -4.94 40.54
C THR A 52 -23.09 -6.11 40.51
N PRO A 53 -24.10 -6.17 41.40
CA PRO A 53 -25.11 -7.23 41.39
C PRO A 53 -25.86 -7.35 40.05
N ASP A 54 -26.01 -6.23 39.34
CA ASP A 54 -26.67 -6.12 38.03
C ASP A 54 -25.72 -6.39 36.85
N ALA A 55 -24.50 -6.88 37.12
CA ALA A 55 -23.51 -7.11 36.10
C ALA A 55 -23.89 -8.24 35.12
N VAL A 56 -23.64 -8.02 33.83
CA VAL A 56 -23.92 -9.03 32.81
C VAL A 56 -22.84 -10.11 32.86
N LYS A 57 -23.24 -11.35 33.20
CA LYS A 57 -22.34 -12.51 33.31
C LYS A 57 -21.54 -12.81 32.03
N GLU A 58 -22.13 -12.55 30.88
CA GLU A 58 -21.52 -12.72 29.56
C GLU A 58 -21.56 -11.40 28.80
N PRO A 59 -20.58 -10.50 29.01
CA PRO A 59 -20.62 -9.15 28.44
C PRO A 59 -20.17 -9.08 26.96
N VAL A 60 -19.69 -10.19 26.38
CA VAL A 60 -19.15 -10.25 25.02
C VAL A 60 -19.85 -11.33 24.20
N ALA A 61 -20.47 -10.94 23.10
CA ALA A 61 -21.08 -11.84 22.12
C ALA A 61 -20.25 -11.93 20.83
N LEU A 62 -20.46 -12.99 20.04
CA LEU A 62 -19.95 -13.05 18.67
C LEU A 62 -20.91 -12.33 17.74
N LEU A 63 -20.38 -11.57 16.77
CA LEU A 63 -21.20 -10.91 15.75
C LEU A 63 -22.06 -11.90 14.95
N SER A 64 -21.57 -13.12 14.75
CA SER A 64 -22.30 -14.22 14.10
C SER A 64 -23.43 -14.81 14.96
N ASP A 65 -23.43 -14.57 16.28
CA ASP A 65 -24.45 -15.06 17.21
C ASP A 65 -25.50 -13.98 17.49
N LYS A 66 -26.46 -13.88 16.58
CA LYS A 66 -27.57 -12.92 16.66
C LYS A 66 -28.36 -12.97 17.97
N PRO A 67 -28.81 -14.15 18.45
CA PRO A 67 -29.49 -14.24 19.74
C PRO A 67 -28.67 -13.69 20.91
N ALA A 68 -27.36 -13.93 20.94
CA ALA A 68 -26.51 -13.46 22.03
C ALA A 68 -26.39 -11.94 22.05
N TRP A 69 -25.99 -11.30 20.94
CA TRP A 69 -25.87 -9.84 20.92
C TRP A 69 -27.21 -9.12 21.02
N SER A 70 -28.30 -9.73 20.53
CA SER A 70 -29.65 -9.15 20.68
C SER A 70 -30.05 -8.99 22.15
N LYS A 71 -29.76 -9.99 22.99
CA LYS A 71 -29.99 -9.92 24.44
C LYS A 71 -29.15 -8.83 25.11
N LEU A 72 -27.92 -8.61 24.63
CA LEU A 72 -27.06 -7.54 25.15
C LEU A 72 -27.59 -6.15 24.79
N ILE A 73 -28.07 -5.97 23.55
CA ILE A 73 -28.68 -4.72 23.10
C ILE A 73 -29.94 -4.39 23.91
N GLN A 74 -30.82 -5.37 24.14
CA GLN A 74 -32.04 -5.17 24.94
C GLN A 74 -31.76 -4.75 26.38
N LYS A 75 -30.63 -5.19 26.92
CA LYS A 75 -30.16 -4.83 28.26
C LYS A 75 -29.45 -3.47 28.30
N SER A 76 -29.15 -2.87 27.16
CA SER A 76 -28.33 -1.66 27.07
C SER A 76 -29.18 -0.42 26.86
N THR A 77 -28.84 0.67 27.55
CA THR A 77 -29.50 1.97 27.40
C THR A 77 -28.96 2.72 26.19
N ILE A 78 -27.71 2.45 25.81
CA ILE A 78 -27.05 3.03 24.64
C ILE A 78 -26.53 1.93 23.75
N VAL A 79 -26.72 2.10 22.44
CA VAL A 79 -26.12 1.27 21.40
C VAL A 79 -25.24 2.16 20.53
N VAL A 80 -23.97 1.79 20.41
CA VAL A 80 -22.99 2.43 19.52
C VAL A 80 -22.64 1.47 18.39
N VAL A 81 -22.97 1.86 17.17
CA VAL A 81 -22.52 1.18 15.94
C VAL A 81 -21.20 1.83 15.51
N THR A 82 -20.11 1.08 15.61
CA THR A 82 -18.72 1.54 15.42
C THR A 82 -18.38 1.91 13.97
N SER A 83 -19.02 1.29 12.98
CA SER A 83 -18.94 1.69 11.58
C SER A 83 -20.19 1.28 10.82
N LEU A 84 -20.98 2.26 10.39
CA LEU A 84 -22.16 2.06 9.55
C LEU A 84 -21.79 1.71 8.11
N ALA A 85 -20.62 2.16 7.64
CA ALA A 85 -20.15 1.92 6.28
C ALA A 85 -19.76 0.45 6.03
N ASN A 86 -19.35 -0.27 7.08
CA ASN A 86 -18.92 -1.66 6.97
C ASN A 86 -20.11 -2.61 6.71
N ASP A 87 -21.19 -2.47 7.49
CA ASP A 87 -22.40 -3.28 7.33
C ASP A 87 -23.66 -2.51 7.73
N THR A 88 -24.27 -1.85 6.73
CA THR A 88 -25.52 -1.12 6.91
C THR A 88 -26.67 -2.03 7.32
N LYS A 89 -26.69 -3.30 6.88
CA LYS A 89 -27.78 -4.23 7.19
C LYS A 89 -27.73 -4.62 8.66
N LEU A 90 -26.55 -4.99 9.16
CA LEU A 90 -26.35 -5.32 10.57
C LEU A 90 -26.73 -4.15 11.48
N ALA A 91 -26.33 -2.92 11.14
CA ALA A 91 -26.70 -1.74 11.90
C ALA A 91 -28.23 -1.54 11.98
N MET A 92 -28.93 -1.75 10.86
CA MET A 92 -30.40 -1.69 10.83
C MET A 92 -31.06 -2.82 11.62
N GLU A 93 -30.44 -4.00 11.68
CA GLU A 93 -30.91 -5.08 12.56
C GLU A 93 -30.73 -4.73 14.04
N MET A 94 -29.57 -4.18 14.41
CA MET A 94 -29.30 -3.70 15.77
C MET A 94 -30.28 -2.61 16.19
N LEU A 95 -30.60 -1.66 15.30
CA LEU A 95 -31.62 -0.64 15.54
C LEU A 95 -32.98 -1.29 15.82
N LYS A 96 -33.44 -2.22 14.96
CA LYS A 96 -34.72 -2.91 15.15
C LYS A 96 -34.80 -3.69 16.46
N VAL A 97 -33.69 -4.31 16.89
CA VAL A 97 -33.62 -5.01 18.19
C VAL A 97 -33.70 -4.01 19.33
N HIS A 98 -33.02 -2.87 19.22
CA HIS A 98 -33.03 -1.83 20.24
C HIS A 98 -34.42 -1.14 20.37
N GLU A 99 -35.15 -1.01 19.26
CA GLU A 99 -36.53 -0.51 19.25
C GLU A 99 -37.51 -1.47 19.94
N LYS A 100 -37.35 -2.79 19.71
CA LYS A 100 -38.20 -3.83 20.30
C LYS A 100 -37.88 -4.03 21.78
N ARG A 101 -38.62 -3.31 22.64
CA ARG A 101 -38.65 -3.55 24.08
C ARG A 101 -39.12 -4.99 24.34
N ASP A 102 -38.52 -5.66 25.33
CA ASP A 102 -39.02 -6.93 25.81
C ASP A 102 -40.20 -6.63 26.76
N ASP A 103 -41.43 -6.72 26.27
CA ASP A 103 -42.65 -6.48 27.07
C ASP A 103 -42.82 -7.46 28.25
N ASN A 104 -41.94 -8.47 28.34
CA ASN A 104 -41.89 -9.48 29.41
C ASN A 104 -40.93 -9.13 30.57
N ALA A 105 -40.24 -7.98 30.55
CA ALA A 105 -39.54 -7.48 31.73
C ALA A 105 -40.58 -6.93 32.71
N GLY A 106 -41.00 -7.80 33.63
CA GLY A 106 -42.21 -7.71 34.42
C GLY A 106 -42.41 -6.45 35.27
N GLU A 107 -43.65 -6.35 35.73
CA GLU A 107 -44.35 -5.36 36.55
C GLU A 107 -43.68 -4.98 37.90
N ASP A 108 -42.39 -5.25 38.13
CA ASP A 108 -41.76 -5.14 39.46
C ASP A 108 -40.79 -3.95 39.63
N ASN A 109 -40.65 -3.04 38.65
CA ASN A 109 -39.83 -1.83 38.81
C ASN A 109 -40.60 -0.55 38.45
N GLU A 110 -41.42 -0.06 39.38
CA GLU A 110 -42.09 1.26 39.33
C GLU A 110 -41.11 2.46 39.32
N ASN A 111 -39.78 2.23 39.24
CA ASN A 111 -38.74 3.27 39.20
C ASN A 111 -38.01 3.40 37.84
N ASP A 112 -38.40 2.64 36.80
CA ASP A 112 -37.73 2.67 35.49
C ASP A 112 -38.30 3.73 34.52
N GLU A 113 -39.20 4.59 35.01
CA GLU A 113 -39.62 5.82 34.33
C GLU A 113 -38.48 6.86 34.41
N ALA A 114 -37.62 6.94 33.38
CA ALA A 114 -37.00 8.19 32.87
C ALA A 114 -35.68 8.01 32.07
N VAL A 115 -35.12 6.80 31.91
CA VAL A 115 -33.82 6.69 31.22
C VAL A 115 -34.01 6.67 29.71
N LYS A 116 -33.79 7.82 29.06
CA LYS A 116 -33.81 7.97 27.61
C LYS A 116 -32.77 7.06 26.96
N ARG A 117 -33.19 6.29 25.95
CA ARG A 117 -32.32 5.39 25.19
C ARG A 117 -31.65 6.14 24.05
N LYS A 118 -30.40 5.77 23.72
CA LYS A 118 -29.65 6.38 22.62
C LYS A 118 -29.15 5.33 21.64
N PHE A 119 -29.28 5.62 20.36
CA PHE A 119 -28.66 4.87 19.28
C PHE A 119 -27.71 5.79 18.52
N ILE A 120 -26.41 5.54 18.63
CA ILE A 120 -25.37 6.33 17.98
C ILE A 120 -24.75 5.48 16.88
N ALA A 121 -24.79 5.96 15.63
CA ALA A 121 -24.12 5.30 14.53
C ALA A 121 -22.99 6.17 13.98
N ILE A 122 -21.78 5.62 13.99
CA ILE A 122 -20.62 6.23 13.35
C ILE A 122 -20.73 5.97 11.85
N SER A 123 -21.08 7.01 11.11
CA SER A 123 -21.13 7.03 9.65
C SER A 123 -19.86 7.66 9.08
N SER A 124 -19.88 8.05 7.81
CA SER A 124 -18.73 8.61 7.10
C SER A 124 -19.09 9.82 6.25
N ILE A 125 -18.15 10.75 6.16
CA ILE A 125 -18.19 11.91 5.28
C ILE A 125 -18.24 11.54 3.79
N LEU A 126 -17.96 10.27 3.45
CA LEU A 126 -18.09 9.73 2.10
C LEU A 126 -19.51 9.88 1.52
N THR A 127 -20.54 10.11 2.35
CA THR A 127 -21.88 10.48 1.86
C THR A 127 -21.96 11.85 1.18
N TRP A 128 -20.90 12.66 1.27
CA TRP A 128 -20.70 13.95 0.61
C TRP A 128 -19.81 13.88 -0.63
N SER A 129 -19.38 12.69 -1.06
CA SER A 129 -18.29 12.54 -2.03
C SER A 129 -18.50 13.16 -3.43
N LYS A 130 -19.73 13.59 -3.78
CA LYS A 130 -20.02 14.31 -5.03
C LYS A 130 -20.28 15.81 -4.82
N ASN A 131 -20.11 16.32 -3.61
CA ASN A 131 -20.17 17.75 -3.36
C ASN A 131 -18.90 18.43 -3.89
N ALA A 132 -19.01 19.72 -4.22
CA ALA A 132 -17.84 20.54 -4.46
C ALA A 132 -17.05 20.72 -3.16
N ALA A 133 -15.78 21.11 -3.26
CA ALA A 133 -14.91 21.26 -2.10
C ALA A 133 -15.43 22.24 -1.04
N PHE A 134 -16.08 23.30 -1.53
CA PHE A 134 -16.65 24.37 -0.73
C PHE A 134 -18.16 24.46 -0.97
N ALA A 135 -18.86 25.09 -0.04
CA ALA A 135 -20.27 25.41 -0.17
C ALA A 135 -20.51 26.31 -1.40
N LYS A 136 -21.74 26.33 -1.89
CA LYS A 136 -22.10 27.13 -3.08
C LYS A 136 -22.16 28.63 -2.80
N GLU A 137 -22.19 29.02 -1.52
CA GLU A 137 -22.28 30.40 -1.11
C GLU A 137 -20.97 31.12 -1.39
N MET A 138 -21.08 32.34 -1.94
CA MET A 138 -19.94 33.17 -2.28
C MET A 138 -19.72 34.17 -1.14
N SER A 139 -18.59 34.09 -0.45
CA SER A 139 -18.17 35.08 0.54
C SER A 139 -17.18 36.08 -0.09
N PRO A 140 -17.21 37.37 0.30
CA PRO A 140 -16.19 38.34 -0.08
C PRO A 140 -14.77 37.94 0.39
N GLU A 141 -14.67 37.09 1.42
CA GLU A 141 -13.42 36.70 2.08
C GLU A 141 -12.80 35.42 1.48
N GLY A 142 -13.52 34.73 0.59
CA GLY A 142 -13.03 33.53 -0.09
C GLY A 142 -14.04 32.37 -0.16
N PRO A 143 -13.56 31.16 -0.49
CA PRO A 143 -14.38 29.96 -0.53
C PRO A 143 -14.96 29.61 0.85
N VAL A 144 -16.27 29.38 0.93
CA VAL A 144 -16.97 29.06 2.19
C VAL A 144 -16.93 27.55 2.43
N PRO A 145 -16.38 27.05 3.56
CA PRO A 145 -16.43 25.64 3.89
C PRO A 145 -17.88 25.13 4.09
N HIS A 146 -18.11 23.83 3.95
CA HIS A 146 -19.41 23.23 4.27
C HIS A 146 -19.68 23.23 5.78
N HIS A 147 -20.93 23.36 6.15
CA HIS A 147 -21.38 23.27 7.54
C HIS A 147 -22.22 22.00 7.78
N GLU A 148 -22.28 21.58 9.04
CA GLU A 148 -23.06 20.41 9.48
C GLU A 148 -24.55 20.49 9.08
N ASP A 149 -25.13 21.70 9.05
CA ASP A 149 -26.55 21.93 8.72
C ASP A 149 -26.90 21.63 7.26
N GLU A 150 -25.91 21.66 6.37
CA GLU A 150 -26.10 21.43 4.95
C GLU A 150 -26.30 19.95 4.61
N PHE A 151 -26.21 19.04 5.59
CA PHE A 151 -26.22 17.60 5.38
C PHE A 151 -27.39 17.12 4.53
N LYS A 152 -28.59 17.70 4.64
CA LYS A 152 -29.76 17.29 3.84
C LYS A 152 -29.53 17.41 2.33
N THR A 153 -28.67 18.35 1.91
CA THR A 153 -28.39 18.62 0.50
C THR A 153 -27.20 17.83 -0.06
N ARG A 154 -26.49 17.07 0.79
CA ARG A 154 -25.32 16.26 0.42
C ARG A 154 -25.60 15.26 -0.69
N LYS A 155 -24.61 15.01 -1.54
CA LYS A 155 -24.68 14.09 -2.67
C LYS A 155 -23.61 13.00 -2.55
N PRO A 156 -24.01 11.73 -2.39
CA PRO A 156 -23.07 10.63 -2.34
C PRO A 156 -22.73 10.12 -3.74
N ALA A 157 -21.55 9.52 -3.90
CA ALA A 157 -21.29 8.60 -5.00
C ALA A 157 -22.23 7.38 -4.93
N ARG A 158 -22.39 6.68 -6.06
CA ARG A 158 -23.30 5.52 -6.16
C ARG A 158 -22.98 4.45 -5.10
N LYS A 159 -21.68 4.21 -4.83
CA LYS A 159 -21.19 3.29 -3.81
C LYS A 159 -21.68 3.62 -2.40
N TYR A 160 -21.89 4.90 -2.08
CA TYR A 160 -22.31 5.38 -0.75
C TYR A 160 -23.80 5.75 -0.67
N ALA A 161 -24.60 5.43 -1.70
CA ALA A 161 -26.03 5.71 -1.71
C ALA A 161 -26.80 4.89 -0.66
N GLU A 162 -26.41 3.64 -0.44
CA GLU A 162 -26.99 2.79 0.61
C GLU A 162 -26.65 3.30 2.00
N LEU A 163 -25.41 3.76 2.21
CA LEU A 163 -24.98 4.38 3.47
C LEU A 163 -25.83 5.62 3.81
N LYS A 164 -26.00 6.55 2.86
CA LYS A 164 -26.89 7.71 3.04
C LYS A 164 -28.34 7.31 3.34
N THR A 165 -28.81 6.23 2.73
CA THR A 165 -30.15 5.70 2.97
C THR A 165 -30.30 5.18 4.39
N ALA A 166 -29.31 4.42 4.88
CA ALA A 166 -29.27 3.92 6.25
C ALA A 166 -29.21 5.08 7.27
N GLU A 167 -28.38 6.09 7.04
CA GLU A 167 -28.35 7.31 7.87
C GLU A 167 -29.74 7.96 7.98
N THR A 168 -30.45 8.08 6.86
CA THR A 168 -31.78 8.69 6.81
C THR A 168 -32.81 7.86 7.58
N GLN A 169 -32.74 6.53 7.49
CA GLN A 169 -33.62 5.62 8.23
C GLN A 169 -33.37 5.70 9.74
N ILE A 170 -32.11 5.69 10.17
CA ILE A 170 -31.74 5.86 11.59
C ILE A 170 -32.27 7.19 12.11
N LEU A 171 -32.02 8.30 11.41
CA LEU A 171 -32.53 9.62 11.81
C LEU A 171 -34.06 9.68 11.87
N SER A 172 -34.76 8.93 11.01
CA SER A 172 -36.23 8.86 11.02
C SER A 172 -36.81 8.04 12.17
N ALA A 173 -36.01 7.18 12.81
CA ALA A 173 -36.41 6.39 13.98
C ALA A 173 -36.34 7.22 15.29
N ASN A 174 -35.81 8.45 15.23
CA ASN A 174 -35.73 9.35 16.37
C ASN A 174 -37.12 9.66 16.96
N ARG A 175 -37.29 9.36 18.24
CA ARG A 175 -38.47 9.67 19.05
C ARG A 175 -38.00 10.35 20.32
N SER A 176 -38.20 11.67 20.42
CA SER A 176 -37.60 12.54 21.46
C SER A 176 -37.90 12.14 22.91
N ASP A 177 -38.94 11.34 23.11
CA ASP A 177 -39.43 10.77 24.37
C ASP A 177 -38.98 9.33 24.62
N GLU A 178 -38.73 8.52 23.59
CA GLU A 178 -38.42 7.08 23.72
C GLU A 178 -37.00 6.67 23.30
N LEU A 179 -36.51 7.20 22.19
CA LEU A 179 -35.27 6.78 21.52
C LEU A 179 -34.64 7.96 20.78
N GLU A 180 -33.49 8.42 21.27
CA GLU A 180 -32.67 9.41 20.59
C GLU A 180 -31.74 8.71 19.60
N THR A 181 -31.74 9.14 18.35
CA THR A 181 -30.84 8.58 17.33
C THR A 181 -29.87 9.64 16.83
N TYR A 182 -28.59 9.31 16.81
CA TYR A 182 -27.52 10.19 16.36
C TYR A 182 -26.72 9.54 15.23
N ILE A 183 -26.42 10.33 14.19
CA ILE A 183 -25.46 10.00 13.14
C ILE A 183 -24.23 10.85 13.35
N VAL A 184 -23.07 10.21 13.54
CA VAL A 184 -21.77 10.90 13.57
C VAL A 184 -21.10 10.68 12.23
N ALA A 185 -21.09 11.69 11.37
CA ALA A 185 -20.41 11.67 10.09
C ALA A 185 -18.91 11.93 10.28
N ALA A 186 -18.16 10.86 10.53
CA ALA A 186 -16.72 10.93 10.70
C ALA A 186 -16.01 11.25 9.38
N GLY A 187 -15.00 12.10 9.45
CA GLY A 187 -13.99 12.24 8.41
C GLY A 187 -13.27 10.92 8.13
N LEU A 188 -12.32 10.93 7.21
CA LEU A 188 -11.41 9.80 7.02
C LEU A 188 -10.66 9.54 8.32
N VAL A 189 -10.86 8.35 8.87
CA VAL A 189 -10.37 8.00 10.19
C VAL A 189 -8.89 7.60 10.10
N TYR A 190 -8.07 8.21 10.94
CA TYR A 190 -6.65 7.85 11.09
C TYR A 190 -6.32 7.39 12.52
N GLY A 191 -5.25 6.60 12.61
CA GLY A 191 -4.88 5.87 13.82
C GLY A 191 -5.53 4.49 13.92
N GLY A 192 -4.89 3.63 14.69
CA GLY A 192 -5.25 2.23 14.86
C GLY A 192 -5.00 1.38 13.61
N ALA A 193 -5.45 0.12 13.69
CA ALA A 193 -5.27 -0.85 12.61
C ALA A 193 -6.18 -0.61 11.39
N GLN A 194 -7.27 0.15 11.56
CA GLN A 194 -8.33 0.32 10.55
C GLN A 194 -8.32 1.74 9.94
N SER A 195 -7.15 2.30 9.71
CA SER A 195 -7.01 3.65 9.15
C SER A 195 -7.29 3.69 7.64
N ASN A 196 -7.95 4.76 7.18
CA ASN A 196 -8.08 5.07 5.75
C ASN A 196 -6.74 5.36 5.05
N PHE A 197 -5.66 5.61 5.81
CA PHE A 197 -4.32 5.87 5.29
C PHE A 197 -3.41 4.64 5.34
N HIS A 198 -3.95 3.45 5.68
CA HIS A 198 -3.18 2.22 5.84
C HIS A 198 -2.24 1.93 4.67
N MET A 199 -2.71 2.07 3.43
CA MET A 199 -1.91 1.87 2.21
C MET A 199 -0.69 2.78 2.19
N VAL A 200 -0.86 4.08 2.47
CA VAL A 200 0.25 5.06 2.47
C VAL A 200 1.27 4.76 3.57
N PHE A 201 0.82 4.39 4.76
CA PHE A 201 1.69 3.97 5.86
C PHE A 201 2.46 2.70 5.50
N ARG A 202 1.78 1.69 4.95
CA ARG A 202 2.37 0.42 4.52
C ARG A 202 3.43 0.64 3.45
N ASP A 203 3.14 1.46 2.44
CA ASP A 203 4.05 1.71 1.33
C ASP A 203 5.30 2.48 1.77
N ALA A 204 5.12 3.49 2.63
CA ALA A 204 6.23 4.22 3.25
C ALA A 204 7.12 3.30 4.11
N TRP A 205 6.51 2.35 4.81
CA TRP A 205 7.21 1.36 5.63
C TRP A 205 7.98 0.35 4.79
N MET A 206 7.36 -0.19 3.73
CA MET A 206 7.88 -1.30 2.93
C MET A 206 8.89 -0.90 1.87
N CYS A 207 8.74 0.29 1.28
CA CYS A 207 9.59 0.77 0.19
C CYS A 207 10.39 2.02 0.59
N PRO A 208 11.12 2.03 1.71
CA PRO A 208 11.67 3.26 2.29
C PRO A 208 12.75 3.95 1.45
N ALA A 209 13.34 3.24 0.47
CA ALA A 209 14.34 3.79 -0.45
C ALA A 209 13.71 4.47 -1.68
N LYS A 210 12.45 4.16 -2.01
CA LYS A 210 11.74 4.73 -3.16
C LYS A 210 10.97 5.97 -2.73
N ASP A 211 10.77 6.89 -3.66
CA ASP A 211 9.89 8.04 -3.43
C ASP A 211 8.46 7.55 -3.17
N LEU A 212 7.86 8.04 -2.09
CA LEU A 212 6.54 7.58 -1.67
C LEU A 212 5.47 8.03 -2.67
N LEU A 213 4.65 7.09 -3.13
CA LEU A 213 3.56 7.38 -4.04
C LEU A 213 2.47 8.21 -3.33
N VAL A 214 2.11 9.35 -3.91
CA VAL A 214 0.91 10.09 -3.53
C VAL A 214 -0.26 9.48 -4.29
N PRO A 215 -1.23 8.83 -3.62
CA PRO A 215 -2.31 8.11 -4.29
C PRO A 215 -3.39 9.09 -4.78
N SER A 216 -3.05 9.86 -5.81
CA SER A 216 -3.92 10.84 -6.47
C SER A 216 -4.09 10.44 -7.93
N ILE A 217 -5.30 10.03 -8.31
CA ILE A 217 -5.57 9.46 -9.64
C ILE A 217 -5.61 10.58 -10.70
N PRO A 218 -4.89 10.43 -11.83
CA PRO A 218 -5.00 11.33 -12.97
C PRO A 218 -6.45 11.40 -13.49
N GLY A 219 -7.03 12.60 -13.51
CA GLY A 219 -8.45 12.80 -13.86
C GLY A 219 -9.38 12.99 -12.66
N GLY A 220 -8.87 12.85 -11.44
CA GLY A 220 -9.50 13.37 -10.23
C GLY A 220 -9.67 14.90 -10.29
N GLY A 221 -10.60 15.44 -9.49
CA GLY A 221 -10.92 16.88 -9.51
C GLY A 221 -9.76 17.79 -9.11
N VAL A 222 -8.77 17.26 -8.38
CA VAL A 222 -7.55 17.96 -7.96
C VAL A 222 -6.34 17.10 -8.32
N LYS A 223 -5.30 17.74 -8.85
CA LYS A 223 -4.07 17.07 -9.28
C LYS A 223 -3.08 16.93 -8.13
N ASP A 224 -2.17 15.97 -8.29
CA ASP A 224 -0.93 15.88 -7.53
C ASP A 224 -1.15 15.83 -6.00
N GLY A 225 -2.28 15.27 -5.54
CA GLY A 225 -2.60 15.15 -4.11
C GLY A 225 -2.79 16.47 -3.37
N MET A 226 -3.08 17.57 -4.07
CA MET A 226 -3.34 18.88 -3.45
C MET A 226 -4.75 18.98 -2.84
N ASN A 227 -5.49 17.88 -2.83
CA ASN A 227 -6.83 17.82 -2.29
C ASN A 227 -6.82 17.89 -0.75
N LEU A 228 -7.77 18.67 -0.23
CA LEU A 228 -8.14 18.69 1.18
C LEU A 228 -9.02 17.49 1.54
N LEU A 229 -8.56 16.71 2.52
CA LEU A 229 -9.26 15.53 3.04
C LEU A 229 -9.83 15.87 4.42
N PRO A 230 -11.17 15.81 4.63
CA PRO A 230 -11.73 15.86 5.97
C PRO A 230 -11.33 14.61 6.73
N MET A 231 -10.50 14.73 7.76
CA MET A 231 -9.96 13.63 8.54
C MET A 231 -10.37 13.74 10.01
N ILE A 232 -10.28 12.63 10.75
CA ILE A 232 -10.40 12.65 12.22
C ILE A 232 -9.59 11.52 12.86
N SER A 233 -8.96 11.81 14.00
CA SER A 233 -8.31 10.78 14.81
C SER A 233 -9.32 9.78 15.38
N VAL A 234 -8.99 8.50 15.36
CA VAL A 234 -9.79 7.46 16.03
C VAL A 234 -9.93 7.72 17.54
N TYR A 235 -8.93 8.35 18.16
CA TYR A 235 -8.91 8.67 19.58
C TYR A 235 -9.86 9.83 19.93
N ASP A 236 -9.88 10.87 19.09
CA ASP A 236 -10.77 12.02 19.23
C ASP A 236 -12.21 11.64 18.87
N LEU A 237 -12.40 10.80 17.84
CA LEU A 237 -13.71 10.26 17.50
C LEU A 237 -14.30 9.43 18.65
N ALA A 238 -13.48 8.62 19.33
CA ALA A 238 -13.88 7.86 20.51
C ALA A 238 -14.26 8.79 21.67
N MET A 239 -13.50 9.87 21.90
CA MET A 239 -13.82 10.87 22.91
C MET A 239 -15.16 11.58 22.62
N LEU A 240 -15.36 12.05 21.39
CA LEU A 240 -16.63 12.66 20.96
C LEU A 240 -17.81 11.71 21.16
N THR A 241 -17.65 10.44 20.78
CA THR A 241 -18.71 9.44 20.93
C THR A 241 -19.01 9.15 22.40
N PHE A 242 -17.98 9.09 23.24
CA PHE A 242 -18.13 8.94 24.68
C PHE A 242 -18.90 10.13 25.29
N ARG A 243 -18.56 11.37 24.91
CA ARG A 243 -19.25 12.59 25.37
C ARG A 243 -20.70 12.63 24.89
N LEU A 244 -20.97 12.25 23.63
CA LEU A 244 -22.32 12.13 23.10
C LEU A 244 -23.16 11.06 23.82
N ALA A 245 -22.56 9.90 24.08
CA ALA A 245 -23.20 8.81 24.83
C ALA A 245 -23.56 9.27 26.25
N SER A 246 -22.60 9.90 26.94
CA SER A 246 -22.73 10.33 28.34
C SER A 246 -23.52 11.63 28.53
N ALA A 247 -23.85 12.36 27.45
CA ALA A 247 -24.56 13.63 27.54
C ALA A 247 -25.95 13.47 28.21
N PRO A 248 -26.27 14.21 29.28
CA PRO A 248 -27.54 14.05 29.98
C PRO A 248 -28.73 14.62 29.21
N ALA A 249 -28.49 15.62 28.36
CA ALA A 249 -29.52 16.29 27.57
C ALA A 249 -29.46 15.86 26.09
N PRO A 250 -30.62 15.85 25.39
CA PRO A 250 -30.66 15.69 23.94
C PRO A 250 -29.85 16.78 23.26
N GLN A 251 -29.13 16.44 22.21
CA GLN A 251 -28.37 17.41 21.44
C GLN A 251 -29.28 18.22 20.52
N PRO A 252 -28.92 19.48 20.19
CA PRO A 252 -29.74 20.31 19.30
C PRO A 252 -29.88 19.71 17.90
N LYS A 253 -28.93 18.85 17.50
CA LYS A 253 -28.87 18.22 16.19
C LYS A 253 -28.60 16.73 16.33
N ASN A 254 -29.24 15.94 15.46
CA ASN A 254 -29.10 14.49 15.42
C ASN A 254 -28.06 14.01 14.39
N TYR A 255 -27.60 14.89 13.52
CA TYR A 255 -26.51 14.63 12.58
C TYR A 255 -25.32 15.49 13.00
N LEU A 256 -24.22 14.84 13.38
CA LEU A 256 -23.02 15.47 13.90
C LEU A 256 -21.88 15.28 12.91
N LEU A 257 -21.18 16.34 12.56
CA LEU A 257 -19.94 16.30 11.81
C LEU A 257 -18.78 16.01 12.78
N ALA A 258 -17.85 15.14 12.39
CA ALA A 258 -16.67 14.84 13.18
C ALA A 258 -15.42 14.88 12.28
N VAL A 259 -14.78 16.04 12.22
CA VAL A 259 -13.59 16.34 11.40
C VAL A 259 -12.63 17.19 12.24
N ASP A 260 -11.32 17.02 12.06
CA ASP A 260 -10.30 17.82 12.71
C ASP A 260 -10.14 19.22 12.07
N ASN A 261 -9.63 20.19 12.84
CA ASN A 261 -9.47 21.56 12.37
C ASN A 261 -8.38 21.67 11.29
N ALA A 262 -7.31 20.87 11.42
CA ALA A 262 -6.16 20.90 10.53
C ALA A 262 -6.48 20.50 9.08
N SER A 263 -7.49 19.64 8.88
CA SER A 263 -7.96 19.14 7.58
C SER A 263 -8.36 20.24 6.60
N ARG A 264 -8.73 21.43 7.09
CA ARG A 264 -9.03 22.61 6.25
C ARG A 264 -7.83 23.13 5.47
N SER A 265 -6.62 22.76 5.89
CA SER A 265 -5.35 23.31 5.39
C SER A 265 -4.31 22.27 5.03
N THR A 266 -4.51 21.01 5.44
CA THR A 266 -3.58 19.91 5.21
C THR A 266 -4.00 19.13 3.96
N THR A 267 -3.11 19.01 2.98
CA THR A 267 -3.37 18.24 1.76
C THR A 267 -2.95 16.77 1.92
N LEU A 268 -3.46 15.90 1.04
CA LEU A 268 -2.98 14.51 0.95
C LEU A 268 -1.46 14.46 0.71
N ARG A 269 -0.94 15.35 -0.14
CA ARG A 269 0.50 15.46 -0.41
C ARG A 269 1.28 15.80 0.85
N ASP A 270 0.81 16.74 1.67
CA ASP A 270 1.50 17.12 2.91
C ASP A 270 1.63 15.92 3.85
N VAL A 271 0.56 15.13 3.99
CA VAL A 271 0.59 13.89 4.80
C VAL A 271 1.59 12.88 4.23
N CYS A 272 1.58 12.65 2.91
CA CYS A 272 2.53 11.74 2.27
C CYS A 272 3.98 12.22 2.43
N CYS A 273 4.23 13.53 2.30
CA CYS A 273 5.55 14.12 2.50
C CYS A 273 6.04 13.89 3.93
N GLY A 274 5.20 14.16 4.94
CA GLY A 274 5.52 13.90 6.33
C GLY A 274 5.84 12.43 6.60
N LEU A 275 5.07 11.50 6.02
CA LEU A 275 5.31 10.06 6.17
C LEU A 275 6.62 9.64 5.51
N SER A 276 6.92 10.17 4.33
CA SER A 276 8.19 9.91 3.64
C SER A 276 9.38 10.43 4.46
N ILE A 277 9.26 11.57 5.15
CA ILE A 277 10.32 12.10 6.04
C ILE A 277 10.59 11.15 7.20
N LEU A 278 9.54 10.59 7.82
CA LEU A 278 9.69 9.74 9.01
C LEU A 278 10.09 8.30 8.68
N LEU A 279 9.45 7.71 7.68
CA LEU A 279 9.54 6.29 7.33
C LEU A 279 10.35 6.00 6.08
N GLY A 280 10.56 6.97 5.19
CA GLY A 280 11.20 6.77 3.88
C GLY A 280 12.42 7.65 3.67
N ASN A 281 12.55 8.17 2.45
CA ASN A 281 13.67 8.99 1.99
C ASN A 281 13.35 10.51 2.00
N GLY A 282 12.16 10.91 2.44
CA GLY A 282 11.70 12.30 2.45
C GLY A 282 11.16 12.81 1.12
N LYS A 283 11.18 12.01 0.05
CA LYS A 283 10.70 12.38 -1.28
C LYS A 283 9.36 11.70 -1.58
N VAL A 284 8.57 12.34 -2.43
CA VAL A 284 7.26 11.85 -2.88
C VAL A 284 7.19 11.91 -4.39
N ARG A 285 6.41 11.00 -4.99
CA ARG A 285 6.16 10.94 -6.44
C ARG A 285 4.66 10.84 -6.73
N ASP A 286 4.29 11.23 -7.93
CA ASP A 286 2.93 11.11 -8.44
C ASP A 286 2.72 9.80 -9.21
N VAL A 287 1.44 9.50 -9.47
CA VAL A 287 1.03 8.40 -10.35
C VAL A 287 1.38 8.76 -11.79
N ALA A 288 2.20 7.94 -12.44
CA ALA A 288 2.69 8.15 -13.80
C ALA A 288 1.66 7.67 -14.83
N GLY A 289 0.66 8.51 -15.10
CA GLY A 289 -0.32 8.29 -16.17
C GLY A 289 -1.45 7.32 -15.80
N ASN A 290 -2.31 7.02 -16.78
CA ASN A 290 -3.55 6.27 -16.53
C ASN A 290 -3.31 4.77 -16.29
N ASP A 291 -2.28 4.17 -16.90
CA ASP A 291 -2.02 2.74 -16.75
C ASP A 291 -1.60 2.38 -15.32
N GLU A 292 -0.72 3.16 -14.68
CA GLU A 292 -0.36 2.99 -13.27
C GLU A 292 -1.55 3.28 -12.33
N ALA A 293 -2.44 4.20 -12.73
CA ALA A 293 -3.64 4.49 -11.96
C ALA A 293 -4.66 3.33 -11.99
N ASP A 294 -4.84 2.72 -13.15
CA ASP A 294 -5.69 1.54 -13.32
C ASP A 294 -5.09 0.34 -12.57
N GLU A 295 -3.76 0.18 -12.59
CA GLU A 295 -3.05 -0.84 -11.80
C GLU A 295 -3.25 -0.61 -10.29
N LEU A 296 -3.08 0.61 -9.80
CA LEU A 296 -3.30 0.96 -8.40
C LEU A 296 -4.74 0.65 -7.93
N LEU A 297 -5.74 0.92 -8.77
CA LEU A 297 -7.15 0.61 -8.47
C LEU A 297 -7.48 -0.90 -8.49
N VAL A 298 -6.64 -1.71 -9.14
CA VAL A 298 -6.81 -3.17 -9.23
C VAL A 298 -6.02 -3.89 -8.13
N GLU A 299 -4.79 -3.45 -7.87
CA GLU A 299 -3.91 -4.02 -6.85
C GLU A 299 -4.39 -3.68 -5.44
N GLU A 300 -4.80 -2.43 -5.23
CA GLU A 300 -5.32 -1.97 -3.95
C GLU A 300 -6.84 -2.03 -3.96
N ASP A 301 -7.44 -2.30 -2.79
CA ASP A 301 -8.89 -2.27 -2.65
C ASP A 301 -9.40 -0.86 -3.04
N ASP A 302 -10.34 -0.78 -3.99
CA ASP A 302 -11.04 0.46 -4.36
C ASP A 302 -11.62 1.18 -3.11
N GLY A 303 -11.92 0.43 -2.04
CA GLY A 303 -12.27 0.95 -0.72
C GLY A 303 -11.18 1.76 0.00
N LEU A 304 -9.90 1.57 -0.33
CA LEU A 304 -8.75 2.30 0.23
C LEU A 304 -8.33 3.49 -0.63
N VAL A 305 -8.35 3.35 -1.96
CA VAL A 305 -7.90 4.41 -2.87
C VAL A 305 -8.97 5.47 -3.11
N ALA A 306 -10.24 5.07 -3.31
CA ALA A 306 -11.32 6.00 -3.65
C ALA A 306 -11.59 7.08 -2.58
N PRO A 307 -11.54 6.79 -1.26
CA PRO A 307 -11.69 7.82 -0.23
C PRO A 307 -10.60 8.90 -0.28
N LEU A 308 -9.37 8.55 -0.71
CA LEU A 308 -8.25 9.49 -0.80
C LEU A 308 -8.38 10.47 -1.97
N GLN A 309 -9.35 10.26 -2.88
CA GLN A 309 -9.65 11.18 -3.99
C GLN A 309 -10.64 12.29 -3.60
N LEU A 310 -11.12 12.33 -2.35
CA LEU A 310 -12.03 13.36 -1.88
C LEU A 310 -11.38 14.74 -1.94
N HIS A 311 -12.16 15.77 -2.25
CA HIS A 311 -11.76 17.15 -2.05
C HIS A 311 -12.93 17.88 -1.40
N LEU A 312 -12.87 18.02 -0.07
CA LEU A 312 -13.94 18.59 0.75
C LEU A 312 -13.34 19.40 1.90
N CYS A 313 -13.98 20.51 2.24
CA CYS A 313 -13.60 21.37 3.35
C CYS A 313 -14.84 21.64 4.22
N PHE A 314 -14.69 21.50 5.53
CA PHE A 314 -15.76 21.75 6.49
C PHE A 314 -15.33 22.78 7.53
N ASP A 315 -16.30 23.56 8.01
CA ASP A 315 -16.13 24.36 9.21
C ASP A 315 -16.72 23.63 10.43
N THR A 316 -15.94 23.54 11.49
CA THR A 316 -16.30 22.88 12.74
C THR A 316 -16.49 23.86 13.89
N GLN A 317 -16.24 25.17 13.72
CA GLN A 317 -16.30 26.15 14.81
C GLN A 317 -17.66 26.15 15.53
N GLU A 318 -18.76 26.11 14.78
CA GLU A 318 -20.13 26.05 15.32
C GLU A 318 -20.71 24.63 15.40
N ALA A 319 -19.93 23.61 15.07
CA ALA A 319 -20.40 22.22 15.05
C ALA A 319 -20.65 21.69 16.47
N VAL A 320 -21.60 20.76 16.60
CA VAL A 320 -22.00 20.18 17.90
C VAL A 320 -20.82 19.48 18.59
N MET A 321 -19.84 18.97 17.84
CA MET A 321 -18.65 18.33 18.41
C MET A 321 -17.88 19.26 19.37
N ASN A 322 -17.75 20.55 19.07
CA ASN A 322 -17.05 21.53 19.90
C ASN A 322 -17.91 22.05 21.06
N GLN A 323 -19.20 21.75 21.06
CA GLN A 323 -20.09 21.99 22.21
C GLN A 323 -20.04 20.81 23.20
N LEU A 324 -19.76 19.60 22.71
CA LEU A 324 -19.74 18.36 23.49
C LEU A 324 -18.39 18.05 24.14
N VAL A 325 -17.30 18.37 23.44
CA VAL A 325 -15.93 18.08 23.88
C VAL A 325 -15.23 19.40 24.16
N ALA A 326 -14.67 19.53 25.37
CA ALA A 326 -13.96 20.75 25.73
C ALA A 326 -12.61 20.85 24.99
N PRO A 327 -12.09 22.06 24.71
CA PRO A 327 -10.86 22.25 23.95
C PRO A 327 -9.64 21.50 24.50
N ASP A 328 -9.55 21.32 25.82
CA ASP A 328 -8.47 20.64 26.53
C ASP A 328 -8.56 19.11 26.50
N GLU A 329 -9.70 18.55 26.13
CA GLU A 329 -9.89 17.10 26.00
C GLU A 329 -9.50 16.55 24.64
N TRP A 330 -9.47 17.43 23.63
CA TRP A 330 -9.02 17.05 22.30
C TRP A 330 -7.54 16.70 22.30
N LYS A 331 -7.19 15.54 21.75
CA LYS A 331 -5.79 15.11 21.65
C LYS A 331 -5.15 15.57 20.33
N HIS A 332 -5.87 15.47 19.22
CA HIS A 332 -5.31 15.71 17.89
C HIS A 332 -6.15 16.63 17.01
N TYR A 333 -7.33 17.05 17.46
CA TYR A 333 -8.24 17.93 16.70
C TYR A 333 -7.56 19.17 16.11
N GLU A 334 -6.71 19.86 16.88
CA GLU A 334 -6.14 21.14 16.42
C GLU A 334 -5.06 20.98 15.35
N THR A 335 -4.19 19.98 15.51
CA THR A 335 -2.98 19.78 14.68
C THR A 335 -3.10 18.62 13.69
N GLY A 336 -4.16 17.82 13.81
CA GLY A 336 -4.52 16.73 12.93
C GLY A 336 -3.48 15.61 12.85
N LEU A 337 -3.55 14.83 11.77
CA LEU A 337 -2.61 13.75 11.49
C LEU A 337 -1.18 14.25 11.30
N LEU A 338 -0.97 15.28 10.47
CA LEU A 338 0.37 15.78 10.12
C LEU A 338 1.12 16.33 11.35
N GLY A 339 0.44 17.08 12.23
CA GLY A 339 1.08 17.64 13.41
C GLY A 339 1.42 16.62 14.49
N ASN A 340 0.82 15.42 14.44
CA ASN A 340 1.05 14.34 15.40
C ASN A 340 1.63 13.08 14.73
N LEU A 341 2.29 13.24 13.58
CA LEU A 341 2.59 12.12 12.71
C LEU A 341 3.53 11.09 13.36
N SER A 342 4.49 11.53 14.18
CA SER A 342 5.37 10.64 14.94
C SER A 342 4.61 9.68 15.85
N PHE A 343 3.57 10.18 16.54
CA PHE A 343 2.69 9.35 17.35
C PHE A 343 1.94 8.32 16.49
N TYR A 344 1.40 8.74 15.35
CA TYR A 344 0.66 7.84 14.46
C TYR A 344 1.52 6.81 13.75
N VAL A 345 2.80 7.10 13.51
CA VAL A 345 3.76 6.10 13.05
C VAL A 345 3.95 5.02 14.11
N ASP A 346 4.13 5.40 15.37
CA ASP A 346 4.27 4.42 16.46
C ASP A 346 2.98 3.64 16.72
N ASP A 347 1.84 4.33 16.67
CA ASP A 347 0.51 3.73 16.74
C ASP A 347 0.30 2.70 15.61
N PHE A 348 0.69 3.02 14.37
CA PHE A 348 0.62 2.09 13.24
C PHE A 348 1.50 0.86 13.45
N ILE A 349 2.76 1.05 13.89
CA ILE A 349 3.69 -0.05 14.19
C ILE A 349 3.09 -0.97 15.27
N GLN A 350 2.53 -0.41 16.33
CA GLN A 350 1.93 -1.16 17.44
C GLN A 350 0.61 -1.83 17.09
N ALA A 351 -0.21 -1.19 16.25
CA ALA A 351 -1.51 -1.69 15.83
C ALA A 351 -1.38 -2.84 14.82
N MET A 352 -0.38 -2.74 13.94
CA MET A 352 -0.08 -3.77 12.92
C MET A 352 0.86 -4.87 13.44
N ASP A 353 1.31 -4.78 14.70
CA ASP A 353 2.28 -5.71 15.33
C ASP A 353 3.57 -5.85 14.50
N LEU A 354 4.06 -4.73 13.94
CA LEU A 354 5.26 -4.70 13.11
C LEU A 354 6.49 -4.91 13.99
N ARG A 355 7.10 -6.07 13.83
CA ARG A 355 8.23 -6.54 14.64
C ARG A 355 9.45 -6.76 13.74
N PRO A 356 10.15 -5.69 13.31
CA PRO A 356 11.36 -5.82 12.50
C PRO A 356 12.42 -6.63 13.24
N LEU A 357 12.93 -7.67 12.60
CA LEU A 357 13.96 -8.55 13.17
C LEU A 357 15.33 -7.90 12.99
N LYS A 358 15.92 -7.44 14.10
CA LYS A 358 17.24 -6.79 14.14
C LYS A 358 18.21 -7.78 14.77
N THR A 359 18.76 -8.63 13.93
CA THR A 359 19.49 -9.85 14.33
C THR A 359 21.00 -9.65 14.18
N VAL A 360 21.73 -9.95 15.24
CA VAL A 360 23.20 -10.02 15.22
C VAL A 360 23.62 -11.49 15.30
N VAL A 361 24.49 -11.92 14.38
CA VAL A 361 25.01 -13.31 14.36
C VAL A 361 26.51 -13.28 14.57
N LEU A 362 26.95 -13.82 15.71
CA LEU A 362 28.36 -13.88 16.12
C LEU A 362 28.87 -15.32 16.12
N GLY A 363 30.18 -15.47 16.07
CA GLY A 363 30.84 -16.76 16.16
C GLY A 363 32.28 -16.72 15.63
N PRO A 364 33.10 -17.74 15.94
CA PRO A 364 34.49 -17.78 15.51
C PRO A 364 34.61 -17.92 13.98
N PRO A 365 35.81 -17.71 13.38
CA PRO A 365 36.03 -18.01 11.97
C PRO A 365 35.69 -19.49 11.67
N GLN A 366 35.18 -19.78 10.47
CA GLN A 366 34.78 -21.13 10.00
C GLN A 366 33.60 -21.83 10.73
N VAL A 367 32.92 -21.17 11.66
CA VAL A 367 31.75 -21.76 12.37
C VAL A 367 30.49 -21.85 11.50
N GLY A 368 30.42 -21.09 10.40
CA GLY A 368 29.24 -21.02 9.53
C GLY A 368 28.32 -19.81 9.77
N LYS A 369 28.74 -18.81 10.56
CA LYS A 369 27.96 -17.58 10.82
C LYS A 369 27.45 -16.90 9.55
N THR A 370 28.33 -16.63 8.57
CA THR A 370 27.96 -15.99 7.29
C THR A 370 26.91 -16.79 6.52
N ARG A 371 26.98 -18.13 6.55
CA ARG A 371 25.99 -18.99 5.91
C ARG A 371 24.64 -18.89 6.61
N LEU A 372 24.63 -18.88 7.94
CA LEU A 372 23.42 -18.67 8.73
C LEU A 372 22.84 -17.27 8.48
N SER A 373 23.66 -16.22 8.56
CA SER A 373 23.28 -14.82 8.33
C SER A 373 22.59 -14.63 6.97
N LYS A 374 23.18 -15.17 5.89
CA LYS A 374 22.57 -15.16 4.55
C LYS A 374 21.28 -15.96 4.47
N LYS A 375 21.21 -17.11 5.15
CA LYS A 375 19.99 -17.93 5.20
C LYS A 375 18.85 -17.19 5.91
N LEU A 376 19.13 -16.58 7.06
CA LEU A 376 18.16 -15.79 7.83
C LEU A 376 17.68 -14.58 7.05
N ALA A 377 18.61 -13.82 6.45
CA ALA A 377 18.29 -12.68 5.60
C ALA A 377 17.32 -13.06 4.47
N ARG A 378 17.54 -14.21 3.82
CA ARG A 378 16.66 -14.70 2.76
C ARG A 378 15.32 -15.24 3.30
N ASP A 379 15.35 -16.04 4.36
CA ASP A 379 14.17 -16.74 4.86
C ASP A 379 13.17 -15.77 5.53
N TYR A 380 13.65 -14.64 6.06
CA TYR A 380 12.84 -13.56 6.67
C TYR A 380 12.79 -12.26 5.84
N TYR A 381 13.34 -12.25 4.62
CA TYR A 381 13.36 -11.08 3.71
C TYR A 381 14.04 -9.82 4.29
N LEU A 382 15.08 -10.02 5.11
CA LEU A 382 15.81 -8.95 5.78
C LEU A 382 17.05 -8.53 4.97
N PRO A 383 17.46 -7.26 5.04
CA PRO A 383 18.77 -6.80 4.59
C PRO A 383 19.90 -7.63 5.24
N TYR A 384 20.74 -8.23 4.40
CA TYR A 384 22.00 -8.83 4.84
C TYR A 384 23.07 -7.74 4.97
N ILE A 385 23.67 -7.61 6.15
CA ILE A 385 24.67 -6.59 6.44
C ILE A 385 25.99 -7.27 6.81
N SER A 386 27.00 -7.02 5.99
CA SER A 386 28.41 -7.34 6.25
C SER A 386 29.23 -6.07 6.02
N MET A 387 30.43 -5.97 6.59
CA MET A 387 31.27 -4.78 6.34
C MET A 387 31.52 -4.55 4.85
N GLN A 388 31.72 -5.63 4.09
CA GLN A 388 31.89 -5.57 2.64
C GLN A 388 30.66 -4.96 1.95
N SER A 389 29.46 -5.47 2.25
CA SER A 389 28.24 -4.96 1.62
C SER A 389 27.95 -3.49 1.99
N VAL A 390 28.30 -3.05 3.20
CA VAL A 390 28.16 -1.65 3.61
C VAL A 390 29.12 -0.73 2.85
N VAL A 391 30.37 -1.15 2.68
CA VAL A 391 31.38 -0.39 1.90
C VAL A 391 30.96 -0.29 0.43
N ASP A 392 30.48 -1.39 -0.15
CA ASP A 392 30.02 -1.42 -1.55
C ASP A 392 28.79 -0.53 -1.79
N GLU A 393 27.89 -0.43 -0.80
CA GLU A 393 26.73 0.47 -0.86
C GLU A 393 27.11 1.94 -0.62
N ALA A 394 28.07 2.21 0.27
CA ALA A 394 28.53 3.57 0.55
C ALA A 394 29.28 4.19 -0.65
N LEU A 395 30.04 3.36 -1.38
CA LEU A 395 30.75 3.71 -2.61
C LEU A 395 30.22 2.89 -3.79
N PRO A 396 29.05 3.25 -4.34
CA PRO A 396 28.59 2.64 -5.58
C PRO A 396 29.63 2.90 -6.67
N ALA A 397 29.89 1.89 -7.51
CA ALA A 397 30.65 2.09 -8.74
C ALA A 397 30.02 3.26 -9.52
N SER A 398 30.84 4.15 -10.06
CA SER A 398 30.29 5.31 -10.79
C SER A 398 29.36 4.82 -11.90
N GLU A 399 28.26 5.52 -12.17
CA GLU A 399 27.34 5.18 -13.29
C GLU A 399 28.11 5.02 -14.62
N TYR A 400 29.23 5.74 -14.74
CA TYR A 400 30.19 5.65 -15.84
C TYR A 400 30.89 4.27 -15.92
N GLU A 401 31.34 3.68 -14.81
CA GLU A 401 31.94 2.34 -14.79
C GLU A 401 30.93 1.24 -15.14
N GLN A 402 29.67 1.40 -14.74
CA GLN A 402 28.59 0.46 -15.10
C GLN A 402 28.23 0.55 -16.58
N GLN A 403 28.10 1.77 -17.13
CA GLN A 403 27.89 1.99 -18.56
C GLN A 403 29.06 1.48 -19.41
N ARG A 404 30.30 1.64 -18.92
CA ARG A 404 31.50 1.15 -19.59
C ARG A 404 31.57 -0.38 -19.57
N GLN A 405 31.20 -1.01 -18.46
CA GLN A 405 31.14 -2.47 -18.35
C GLN A 405 30.04 -3.08 -19.23
N GLN A 406 28.86 -2.44 -19.31
CA GLN A 406 27.79 -2.83 -20.23
C GLN A 406 28.18 -2.62 -21.71
N ALA A 407 28.84 -1.51 -22.05
CA ALA A 407 29.34 -1.29 -23.41
C ALA A 407 30.39 -2.33 -23.83
N ILE A 408 31.23 -2.77 -22.88
CA ILE A 408 32.20 -3.86 -23.06
C ILE A 408 31.49 -5.21 -23.24
N GLU A 409 30.43 -5.50 -22.47
CA GLU A 409 29.62 -6.72 -22.62
C GLU A 409 28.82 -6.75 -23.93
N ASP A 410 28.31 -5.61 -24.38
CA ASP A 410 27.56 -5.45 -25.64
C ASP A 410 28.48 -5.24 -26.87
N GLY A 411 29.80 -5.21 -26.68
CA GLY A 411 30.78 -5.11 -27.76
C GLY A 411 30.74 -3.78 -28.54
N THR A 412 30.30 -2.70 -27.90
CA THR A 412 30.27 -1.34 -28.49
C THR A 412 31.38 -0.47 -27.92
N GLU A 413 32.06 0.30 -28.78
CA GLU A 413 33.12 1.21 -28.35
C GLU A 413 32.52 2.39 -27.57
N ALA A 414 32.99 2.60 -26.34
CA ALA A 414 32.59 3.72 -25.51
C ALA A 414 33.15 5.04 -26.08
N ASP A 415 32.29 6.04 -26.26
CA ASP A 415 32.66 7.36 -26.77
C ASP A 415 33.59 8.09 -25.78
N GLU A 416 34.87 8.24 -26.15
CA GLU A 416 35.92 8.81 -25.30
C GLU A 416 35.79 10.34 -25.08
N ASN A 417 34.83 11.01 -25.73
CA ASN A 417 34.66 12.47 -25.68
C ASN A 417 33.39 12.96 -24.95
N ALA A 418 32.71 12.12 -24.17
CA ALA A 418 31.63 12.58 -23.30
C ALA A 418 32.22 13.41 -22.13
N THR A 419 32.22 14.74 -22.29
CA THR A 419 32.55 15.70 -21.23
C THR A 419 31.69 15.43 -19.99
N PRO A 420 32.24 15.46 -18.75
CA PRO A 420 31.46 15.23 -17.55
C PRO A 420 30.33 16.27 -17.46
N SER A 421 29.09 15.82 -17.64
CA SER A 421 27.96 16.52 -17.03
C SER A 421 28.22 16.41 -15.53
N ALA A 422 28.26 17.55 -14.85
CA ALA A 422 28.44 17.59 -13.40
C ALA A 422 27.49 16.56 -12.78
N ALA A 423 28.01 15.77 -11.83
CA ALA A 423 27.18 14.92 -10.98
C ALA A 423 25.92 15.70 -10.61
N PRO A 424 24.71 15.09 -10.67
CA PRO A 424 23.49 15.79 -10.29
C PRO A 424 23.77 16.52 -8.99
N GLN A 425 23.56 17.84 -8.98
CA GLN A 425 23.56 18.63 -7.77
C GLN A 425 22.42 18.09 -6.91
N ASP A 426 22.73 17.07 -6.13
CA ASP A 426 21.84 16.43 -5.19
C ASP A 426 21.85 17.32 -3.94
N ASP A 427 21.09 18.41 -4.02
CA ASP A 427 20.97 19.49 -3.04
C ASP A 427 20.42 19.04 -1.66
N GLY A 428 20.25 17.73 -1.45
CA GLY A 428 19.73 17.13 -0.21
C GLY A 428 20.63 16.10 0.46
N VAL A 429 21.83 15.80 -0.05
CA VAL A 429 22.69 14.80 0.60
C VAL A 429 23.30 15.37 1.87
N ASP A 430 23.03 14.66 2.96
CA ASP A 430 23.61 14.83 4.29
C ASP A 430 25.13 15.09 4.22
N GLU A 431 25.58 16.24 4.72
CA GLU A 431 27.01 16.59 4.77
C GLU A 431 27.84 15.54 5.52
N GLU A 432 27.23 14.81 6.46
CA GLU A 432 27.87 13.68 7.14
C GLU A 432 28.18 12.53 6.18
N LEU A 433 27.26 12.19 5.27
CA LEU A 433 27.45 11.14 4.28
C LEU A 433 28.49 11.52 3.23
N LYS A 434 28.58 12.80 2.86
CA LYS A 434 29.62 13.30 1.95
C LYS A 434 31.01 13.10 2.55
N LYS A 435 31.20 13.52 3.81
CA LYS A 435 32.46 13.33 4.55
C LYS A 435 32.82 11.85 4.69
N LEU A 436 31.84 11.01 5.04
CA LEU A 436 32.05 9.57 5.16
C LEU A 436 32.52 8.94 3.83
N ARG A 437 31.91 9.34 2.71
CA ARG A 437 32.30 8.89 1.36
C ARG A 437 33.69 9.36 0.98
N GLU A 438 34.07 10.59 1.31
CA GLU A 438 35.43 11.12 1.06
C GLU A 438 36.50 10.32 1.81
N SER A 439 36.32 10.12 3.13
CA SER A 439 37.25 9.32 3.93
C SER A 439 37.34 7.87 3.44
N LEU A 440 36.23 7.29 2.97
CA LEU A 440 36.22 5.94 2.42
C LEU A 440 36.94 5.86 1.05
N ARG A 441 36.84 6.89 0.20
CA ARG A 441 37.61 6.97 -1.07
C ARG A 441 39.11 7.06 -0.81
N GLU A 442 39.51 7.90 0.15
CA GLU A 442 40.93 8.03 0.55
C GLU A 442 41.49 6.69 1.02
N TRP A 443 40.76 5.97 1.88
CA TRP A 443 41.15 4.63 2.30
C TRP A 443 41.25 3.64 1.13
N ARG A 444 40.24 3.61 0.23
CA ARG A 444 40.21 2.68 -0.91
C ARG A 444 41.35 2.95 -1.89
N SER A 445 41.72 4.22 -2.10
CA SER A 445 42.86 4.62 -2.96
C SER A 445 44.21 4.11 -2.47
N ALA A 446 44.32 3.74 -1.18
CA ALA A 446 45.52 3.18 -0.60
C ALA A 446 45.65 1.66 -0.80
N ASN A 447 44.75 1.01 -1.55
CA ASN A 447 44.72 -0.44 -1.82
C ASN A 447 44.78 -1.31 -0.54
N LYS A 448 44.20 -0.83 0.55
CA LYS A 448 44.16 -1.54 1.83
C LYS A 448 43.10 -2.65 1.82
N GLN A 449 43.37 -3.74 2.54
CA GLN A 449 42.38 -4.81 2.73
C GLN A 449 41.28 -4.37 3.70
N LEU A 450 40.07 -4.91 3.56
CA LEU A 450 38.90 -4.56 4.40
C LEU A 450 39.17 -4.72 5.92
N GLN A 451 40.09 -5.60 6.31
CA GLN A 451 40.48 -5.81 7.71
C GLN A 451 41.31 -4.66 8.30
N GLU A 452 41.91 -3.85 7.45
CA GLU A 452 42.69 -2.66 7.83
C GLU A 452 41.81 -1.40 7.86
N LEU A 453 40.48 -1.55 7.86
CA LEU A 453 39.56 -0.42 7.96
C LEU A 453 39.68 0.19 9.37
N PRO A 454 39.95 1.51 9.49
CA PRO A 454 40.00 2.18 10.79
C PRO A 454 38.71 1.98 11.59
N GLU A 455 38.83 1.75 12.90
CA GLU A 455 37.68 1.48 13.78
C GLU A 455 36.63 2.59 13.74
N VAL A 456 37.06 3.85 13.65
CA VAL A 456 36.16 5.01 13.52
C VAL A 456 35.29 4.89 12.26
N LEU A 457 35.90 4.54 11.11
CA LEU A 457 35.15 4.35 9.86
C LEU A 457 34.22 3.14 9.91
N VAL A 458 34.62 2.06 10.58
CA VAL A 458 33.75 0.89 10.83
C VAL A 458 32.49 1.32 11.59
N ILE A 459 32.64 2.11 12.65
CA ILE A 459 31.52 2.57 13.48
C ILE A 459 30.63 3.51 12.68
N ASP A 460 31.20 4.48 11.95
CA ASP A 460 30.44 5.46 11.19
C ASP A 460 29.66 4.80 10.04
N LEU A 461 30.25 3.84 9.33
CA LEU A 461 29.59 3.06 8.28
C LEU A 461 28.45 2.21 8.83
N LEU A 462 28.66 1.55 9.96
CA LEU A 462 27.61 0.77 10.62
C LEU A 462 26.47 1.67 11.08
N ARG A 463 26.77 2.79 11.74
CA ARG A 463 25.74 3.74 12.18
C ARG A 463 24.95 4.28 10.98
N TRP A 464 25.64 4.71 9.92
CA TRP A 464 24.99 5.17 8.69
C TRP A 464 24.03 4.11 8.12
N LYS A 465 24.49 2.86 7.98
CA LYS A 465 23.65 1.80 7.42
C LYS A 465 22.50 1.43 8.34
N LEU A 466 22.74 1.28 9.64
CA LEU A 466 21.71 0.89 10.62
C LEU A 466 20.67 2.00 10.85
N CYS A 467 21.03 3.27 10.63
CA CYS A 467 20.09 4.40 10.61
C CYS A 467 19.24 4.48 9.33
N SER A 468 19.57 3.72 8.28
CA SER A 468 18.77 3.70 7.06
C SER A 468 17.35 3.24 7.35
N ALA A 469 16.39 3.82 6.65
CA ALA A 469 14.98 3.47 6.84
C ALA A 469 14.68 1.99 6.51
N SER A 470 15.43 1.37 5.58
CA SER A 470 15.35 -0.08 5.34
C SER A 470 15.73 -0.89 6.59
N CYS A 471 16.82 -0.55 7.28
CA CYS A 471 17.23 -1.28 8.49
C CYS A 471 16.30 -1.02 9.69
N ARG A 472 15.78 0.20 9.81
CA ARG A 472 14.86 0.59 10.89
C ARG A 472 13.50 -0.07 10.75
N ASN A 473 12.90 0.03 9.56
CA ASN A 473 11.55 -0.46 9.27
C ASN A 473 11.54 -1.97 9.04
N GLN A 474 12.52 -2.52 8.31
CA GLN A 474 12.47 -3.94 7.93
C GLN A 474 13.21 -4.85 8.91
N GLY A 475 14.18 -4.30 9.63
CA GLY A 475 15.16 -5.08 10.39
C GLY A 475 16.38 -5.37 9.54
N TYR A 476 17.24 -6.27 10.02
CA TYR A 476 18.50 -6.62 9.38
C TYR A 476 19.09 -7.89 9.98
N VAL A 477 20.03 -8.51 9.26
CA VAL A 477 20.92 -9.53 9.80
C VAL A 477 22.37 -9.05 9.67
N LEU A 478 23.00 -8.80 10.81
CA LEU A 478 24.38 -8.33 10.92
C LEU A 478 25.33 -9.53 11.05
N ASP A 479 26.20 -9.72 10.05
CA ASP A 479 27.12 -10.86 9.97
C ASP A 479 28.46 -10.58 10.65
N GLY A 480 28.68 -11.20 11.82
CA GLY A 480 29.98 -11.22 12.50
C GLY A 480 30.45 -9.88 13.05
N LEU A 481 29.54 -8.92 13.24
CA LEU A 481 29.80 -7.61 13.83
C LEU A 481 28.78 -7.36 14.94
N PRO A 482 29.12 -6.63 16.01
CA PRO A 482 30.43 -6.07 16.34
C PRO A 482 31.46 -7.15 16.74
N VAL A 483 32.76 -6.83 16.63
CA VAL A 483 33.88 -7.74 16.97
C VAL A 483 34.39 -7.52 18.40
N THR A 484 34.20 -6.31 18.95
CA THR A 484 34.60 -5.94 20.32
C THR A 484 33.45 -5.31 21.09
N GLU A 485 33.51 -5.36 22.43
CA GLU A 485 32.54 -4.67 23.30
C GLU A 485 32.56 -3.15 23.06
N GLU A 486 33.75 -2.56 22.89
CA GLU A 486 33.90 -1.13 22.62
C GLU A 486 33.22 -0.73 21.30
N GLN A 487 33.35 -1.55 20.26
CA GLN A 487 32.63 -1.35 19.01
C GLN A 487 31.11 -1.48 19.21
N ALA A 488 30.65 -2.48 19.97
CA ALA A 488 29.24 -2.64 20.30
C ALA A 488 28.69 -1.40 21.02
N SER A 489 29.41 -0.91 22.02
CA SER A 489 29.09 0.31 22.75
C SER A 489 29.13 1.53 21.84
N LYS A 490 30.14 1.72 20.98
CA LYS A 490 30.15 2.88 20.08
C LYS A 490 29.09 2.80 18.98
N VAL A 491 28.68 1.62 18.52
CA VAL A 491 27.61 1.50 17.51
C VAL A 491 26.23 1.68 18.15
N PHE A 492 26.01 1.11 19.33
CA PHE A 492 24.68 1.01 19.96
C PHE A 492 24.49 1.86 21.24
N ALA A 493 25.53 2.36 21.92
CA ALA A 493 25.40 3.07 23.21
C ALA A 493 25.00 4.56 23.10
N GLY A 494 24.96 5.14 21.89
CA GLY A 494 24.36 6.46 21.67
C GLY A 494 22.84 6.52 21.91
N LEU A 495 22.24 5.42 22.39
CA LEU A 495 20.80 5.20 22.51
C LEU A 495 20.21 5.53 23.88
N TYR A 496 21.02 5.86 24.88
CA TYR A 496 20.58 5.82 26.29
C TYR A 496 20.94 7.06 27.14
N LYS A 497 21.18 8.22 26.52
CA LYS A 497 21.01 9.49 27.25
C LYS A 497 19.54 9.89 27.22
N ALA A 498 18.85 9.64 28.33
CA ALA A 498 17.54 10.19 28.59
C ALA A 498 17.61 11.72 28.54
N ASN A 499 16.64 12.32 27.85
CA ASN A 499 16.16 13.64 28.24
C ASN A 499 15.71 13.53 29.70
N GLY A 500 16.42 14.16 30.63
CA GLY A 500 16.11 14.12 32.05
C GLY A 500 17.29 14.52 32.92
N ASP A 501 17.34 15.82 33.20
CA ASP A 501 18.09 16.54 34.26
C ASP A 501 19.56 16.89 34.02
N GLY A 502 19.84 18.18 34.25
CA GLY A 502 21.00 18.91 33.76
C GLY A 502 22.24 18.87 34.64
N GLU A 503 23.33 19.34 34.03
CA GLU A 503 24.33 20.22 34.65
C GLU A 503 25.20 20.83 33.52
N ASP A 504 24.86 22.07 33.23
CA ASP A 504 25.66 23.24 32.84
C ASP A 504 26.90 23.16 31.94
N GLY A 505 26.82 24.02 30.93
CA GLY A 505 27.94 24.55 30.17
C GLY A 505 27.57 25.70 29.22
N ASN A 506 26.80 26.69 29.70
CA ASN A 506 27.01 28.15 29.49
C ASN A 506 26.97 28.71 28.04
N ASP A 507 26.18 29.70 27.58
CA ASP A 507 25.23 30.68 28.13
C ASP A 507 24.44 31.28 26.96
N GLY A 508 23.22 31.79 27.23
CA GLY A 508 22.52 32.70 26.31
C GLY A 508 21.04 32.88 26.64
N GLU A 509 20.76 33.46 27.80
CA GLU A 509 19.43 33.80 28.34
C GLU A 509 18.50 34.54 27.35
N GLY A 510 17.20 34.25 27.47
CA GLY A 510 16.12 35.00 26.83
C GLY A 510 14.76 34.41 27.21
N GLU A 511 14.22 34.90 28.33
CA GLU A 511 12.90 34.58 28.88
C GLU A 511 11.78 34.63 27.84
N GLY A 512 10.80 33.73 28.01
CA GLY A 512 9.57 33.72 27.25
C GLY A 512 8.65 34.86 27.67
N ASP A 513 8.09 35.53 26.67
CA ASP A 513 6.87 36.32 26.80
C ASP A 513 5.94 35.95 25.65
N ASN A 514 4.72 35.56 26.01
CA ASN A 514 3.56 35.59 25.12
C ASN A 514 3.35 37.04 24.65
N PRO A 515 2.86 37.26 23.42
CA PRO A 515 2.02 38.43 23.22
C PRO A 515 0.71 38.05 22.52
N ALA A 516 -0.38 38.21 23.27
CA ALA A 516 -1.60 38.77 22.73
C ALA A 516 -1.41 40.29 22.56
N ASP A 517 -1.99 40.82 21.47
CA ASP A 517 -2.44 42.21 21.23
C ASP A 517 -1.47 43.38 21.48
N THR A 518 -0.98 44.03 20.41
CA THR A 518 -1.27 45.46 20.13
C THR A 518 -0.76 45.95 18.76
N GLU A 519 -1.44 46.99 18.28
CA GLU A 519 -1.43 47.62 16.96
C GLU A 519 -0.17 48.42 16.56
N SER A 520 -0.04 48.59 15.23
CA SER A 520 0.52 49.74 14.50
C SER A 520 2.04 49.99 14.48
N ASN A 521 2.64 49.90 13.28
CA ASN A 521 3.01 51.05 12.43
C ASN A 521 4.24 50.77 11.53
N ASP A 522 4.07 51.00 10.24
CA ASP A 522 5.01 51.22 9.12
C ASP A 522 6.53 51.06 9.32
N LYS A 523 7.15 50.21 8.47
CA LYS A 523 8.02 50.67 7.36
C LYS A 523 8.52 49.53 6.48
N ALA A 524 8.11 49.57 5.22
CA ALA A 524 8.62 48.75 4.13
C ALA A 524 10.02 49.20 3.68
N LYS A 525 10.87 48.21 3.36
CA LYS A 525 11.94 48.32 2.36
C LYS A 525 11.82 47.07 1.49
N GLY A 526 11.43 47.30 0.24
CA GLY A 526 11.32 46.27 -0.78
C GLY A 526 12.69 45.82 -1.28
N ASP A 527 12.69 44.62 -1.83
CA ASP A 527 13.42 44.30 -3.04
C ASP A 527 12.58 43.30 -3.84
N ASP A 528 12.36 43.66 -5.10
CA ASP A 528 11.47 43.04 -6.07
C ASP A 528 12.08 41.77 -6.67
N ALA A 529 11.25 40.74 -6.84
CA ALA A 529 11.43 39.70 -7.85
C ALA A 529 10.06 39.20 -8.32
N GLU A 530 9.47 39.92 -9.29
CA GLU A 530 8.43 39.44 -10.20
C GLU A 530 9.04 38.42 -11.19
N GLY A 531 8.37 37.38 -11.69
CA GLY A 531 6.99 36.94 -11.51
C GLY A 531 6.72 35.65 -12.29
N ALA A 532 5.56 35.02 -12.05
CA ALA A 532 4.77 34.24 -13.02
C ALA A 532 3.50 33.69 -12.34
N GLY A 533 2.32 34.14 -12.83
CA GLY A 533 1.06 33.39 -12.76
C GLY A 533 0.12 33.73 -11.60
N GLU A 534 -0.76 34.70 -11.81
CA GLU A 534 -1.97 34.94 -11.00
C GLU A 534 -2.98 33.80 -11.19
N ASP A 535 -3.41 33.19 -10.08
CA ASP A 535 -4.78 32.72 -9.88
C ASP A 535 -5.14 33.00 -8.41
N GLY A 536 -6.20 33.79 -8.21
CA GLY A 536 -6.60 34.31 -6.90
C GLY A 536 -7.15 33.22 -5.97
N GLU A 537 -6.31 32.66 -5.10
CA GLU A 537 -6.73 31.86 -3.95
C GLU A 537 -6.60 32.66 -2.64
N SER A 538 -7.76 32.89 -2.02
CA SER A 538 -8.01 33.62 -0.77
C SER A 538 -7.07 33.24 0.39
N GLY A 539 -6.75 34.25 1.22
CA GLY A 539 -5.74 34.22 2.29
C GLY A 539 -5.85 33.15 3.38
N SER A 540 -6.95 32.39 3.46
CA SER A 540 -7.03 31.23 4.36
C SER A 540 -6.16 30.05 3.87
N LEU A 541 -6.05 29.85 2.55
CA LEU A 541 -5.22 28.79 1.95
C LEU A 541 -3.71 29.11 2.05
N SER A 542 -3.32 30.38 2.04
CA SER A 542 -1.91 30.78 2.18
C SER A 542 -1.39 30.60 3.61
N LEU A 543 -2.20 30.92 4.62
CA LEU A 543 -1.93 30.60 6.03
C LEU A 543 -1.80 29.09 6.26
N GLY A 544 -2.68 28.30 5.64
CA GLY A 544 -2.64 26.83 5.67
C GLY A 544 -1.35 26.23 5.07
N LYS A 545 -0.98 26.67 3.86
CA LYS A 545 0.28 26.27 3.19
C LYS A 545 1.51 26.63 4.06
N SER A 546 1.48 27.79 4.74
CA SER A 546 2.54 28.19 5.67
C SER A 546 2.65 27.23 6.88
N ARG A 547 1.52 26.85 7.48
CA ARG A 547 1.46 25.93 8.62
C ARG A 547 1.96 24.52 8.28
N SER A 548 1.48 23.92 7.20
CA SER A 548 1.94 22.58 6.75
C SER A 548 3.43 22.57 6.50
N LYS A 549 3.96 23.62 5.87
CA LYS A 549 5.41 23.78 5.64
C LYS A 549 6.21 23.87 6.94
N THR A 550 5.71 24.61 7.94
CA THR A 550 6.35 24.67 9.26
C THR A 550 6.35 23.31 9.96
N LEU A 551 5.23 22.58 9.93
CA LEU A 551 5.14 21.24 10.52
C LEU A 551 6.10 20.26 9.84
N LEU A 552 6.14 20.25 8.50
CA LEU A 552 7.08 19.42 7.73
C LEU A 552 8.54 19.75 8.06
N ALA A 553 8.88 21.02 8.26
CA ALA A 553 10.24 21.43 8.63
C ALA A 553 10.63 21.01 10.07
N GLN A 554 9.65 20.83 10.96
CA GLN A 554 9.87 20.35 12.32
C GLN A 554 10.06 18.83 12.39
N LEU A 555 9.54 18.08 11.42
CA LEU A 555 9.73 16.64 11.37
C LEU A 555 11.21 16.31 11.15
N ARG A 556 11.72 15.39 11.98
CA ARG A 556 13.07 14.86 11.86
C ARG A 556 12.99 13.39 11.42
N PRO A 557 13.71 12.98 10.37
CA PRO A 557 13.83 11.56 10.06
C PRO A 557 14.35 10.81 11.27
N ARG A 558 13.83 9.61 11.58
CA ARG A 558 14.24 8.86 12.80
C ARG A 558 15.63 8.24 12.64
N ARG A 559 16.69 9.05 12.51
CA ARG A 559 18.08 8.62 12.25
C ARG A 559 18.81 8.06 13.47
N GLN A 560 18.08 7.42 14.38
CA GLN A 560 18.65 6.83 15.58
C GLN A 560 18.82 5.31 15.33
N VAL A 561 20.03 4.79 15.55
CA VAL A 561 20.33 3.36 15.42
C VAL A 561 19.55 2.62 16.49
N GLU A 562 18.57 1.78 16.16
CA GLU A 562 17.92 0.97 17.19
C GLU A 562 18.79 -0.25 17.57
N ALA A 563 18.77 -0.60 18.86
CA ALA A 563 19.45 -1.79 19.35
C ALA A 563 18.88 -3.06 18.69
N PRO A 564 19.73 -4.10 18.49
CA PRO A 564 19.23 -5.38 18.03
C PRO A 564 18.25 -5.96 19.04
N ASN A 565 17.29 -6.74 18.54
CA ASN A 565 16.33 -7.45 19.39
C ASN A 565 16.61 -8.96 19.42
N ARG A 566 17.57 -9.44 18.62
CA ARG A 566 18.00 -10.84 18.56
C ARG A 566 19.52 -10.92 18.44
N VAL A 567 20.15 -11.74 19.26
CA VAL A 567 21.60 -12.00 19.23
C VAL A 567 21.80 -13.51 19.26
N ILE A 568 22.50 -14.04 18.27
CA ILE A 568 22.81 -15.47 18.14
C ILE A 568 24.33 -15.62 18.17
N VAL A 569 24.83 -16.47 19.05
CA VAL A 569 26.26 -16.80 19.15
C VAL A 569 26.46 -18.27 18.81
N LEU A 570 27.28 -18.54 17.81
CA LEU A 570 27.66 -19.90 17.43
C LEU A 570 29.00 -20.27 18.07
N HIS A 571 29.03 -21.38 18.80
CA HIS A 571 30.23 -21.97 19.36
C HIS A 571 30.53 -23.30 18.65
N ALA A 572 31.81 -23.58 18.41
CA ALA A 572 32.26 -24.87 17.89
C ALA A 572 33.67 -25.20 18.40
N PRO A 573 34.03 -26.49 18.53
CA PRO A 573 35.38 -26.88 18.92
C PRO A 573 36.43 -26.39 17.94
N ARG A 574 37.55 -25.86 18.45
CA ARG A 574 38.67 -25.35 17.63
C ARG A 574 39.14 -26.37 16.58
N ALA A 575 39.23 -27.64 16.94
CA ALA A 575 39.64 -28.72 16.02
C ALA A 575 38.72 -28.85 14.79
N LEU A 576 37.40 -28.65 14.96
CA LEU A 576 36.45 -28.67 13.85
C LEU A 576 36.67 -27.46 12.92
N LEU A 577 36.90 -26.28 13.51
CA LEU A 577 37.12 -25.04 12.78
C LEU A 577 38.44 -25.06 11.99
N GLU A 578 39.52 -25.57 12.60
CA GLU A 578 40.82 -25.78 11.94
C GLU A 578 40.70 -26.78 10.79
N SER A 579 40.00 -27.90 11.01
CA SER A 579 39.77 -28.88 9.94
C SER A 579 39.02 -28.27 8.76
N ARG A 580 38.06 -27.36 9.00
CA ARG A 580 37.34 -26.64 7.93
C ARG A 580 38.25 -25.64 7.22
N ALA A 581 39.08 -24.91 7.96
CA ALA A 581 40.05 -23.97 7.38
C ALA A 581 41.06 -24.68 6.48
N GLN A 582 41.56 -25.86 6.89
CA GLN A 582 42.53 -26.66 6.14
C GLN A 582 41.97 -27.29 4.85
N GLN A 583 40.63 -27.38 4.73
CA GLN A 583 39.97 -27.90 3.52
C GLN A 583 39.82 -26.83 2.42
N LEU A 584 40.09 -25.56 2.71
CA LEU A 584 40.05 -24.49 1.73
C LEU A 584 41.24 -24.59 0.75
N SER A 585 41.01 -24.16 -0.48
CA SER A 585 42.11 -23.90 -1.41
C SER A 585 42.94 -22.71 -0.91
N GLU A 586 44.19 -22.57 -1.37
CA GLU A 586 45.04 -21.43 -1.00
C GLU A 586 44.40 -20.09 -1.41
N GLU A 587 43.81 -20.05 -2.60
CA GLU A 587 43.09 -18.88 -3.12
C GLU A 587 41.88 -18.51 -2.23
N ASP A 588 41.07 -19.50 -1.83
CA ASP A 588 39.92 -19.29 -0.96
C ASP A 588 40.34 -18.89 0.45
N ALA A 589 41.41 -19.48 0.98
CA ALA A 589 41.94 -19.17 2.30
C ALA A 589 42.45 -17.72 2.36
N ILE A 590 43.09 -17.22 1.30
CA ILE A 590 43.49 -15.81 1.19
C ILE A 590 42.25 -14.92 1.06
N ALA A 591 41.34 -15.24 0.12
CA ALA A 591 40.15 -14.42 -0.16
C ALA A 591 39.20 -14.29 1.05
N THR A 592 39.10 -15.34 1.86
CA THR A 592 38.25 -15.37 3.07
C THR A 592 39.02 -15.10 4.36
N ALA A 593 40.33 -14.79 4.23
CA ALA A 593 41.28 -14.56 5.31
C ALA A 593 41.37 -15.66 6.36
N ASN A 594 41.23 -16.91 5.93
CA ASN A 594 41.42 -18.11 6.71
C ASN A 594 42.80 -18.74 6.49
N THR A 595 43.82 -17.93 6.18
CA THR A 595 45.22 -18.35 6.31
C THR A 595 45.54 -18.68 7.76
N GLU A 596 46.52 -19.54 8.02
CA GLU A 596 46.83 -20.02 9.38
C GLU A 596 46.99 -18.87 10.40
N ALA A 597 47.79 -17.86 10.07
CA ALA A 597 48.02 -16.70 10.94
C ALA A 597 46.76 -15.82 11.14
N ALA A 598 45.98 -15.61 10.07
CA ALA A 598 44.76 -14.79 10.14
C ALA A 598 43.61 -15.52 10.85
N PHE A 599 43.54 -16.84 10.73
CA PHE A 599 42.61 -17.67 11.49
C PHE A 599 42.93 -17.64 12.98
N GLU A 600 44.20 -17.86 13.36
CA GLU A 600 44.63 -17.84 14.76
C GLU A 600 44.29 -16.50 15.43
N THR A 601 44.63 -15.40 14.76
CA THR A 601 44.40 -14.04 15.27
C THR A 601 42.91 -13.77 15.52
N ARG A 602 42.05 -14.06 14.54
CA ARG A 602 40.60 -13.84 14.67
C ARG A 602 39.92 -14.79 15.65
N HIS A 603 40.40 -16.03 15.75
CA HIS A 603 39.89 -16.97 16.74
C HIS A 603 40.24 -16.50 18.16
N ALA A 604 41.49 -16.08 18.40
CA ALA A 604 41.92 -15.55 19.69
C ALA A 604 41.16 -14.27 20.08
N GLU A 605 41.00 -13.34 19.13
CA GLU A 605 40.22 -12.12 19.32
C GLU A 605 38.77 -12.45 19.72
N PHE A 606 38.07 -13.28 18.94
CA PHE A 606 36.71 -13.71 19.25
C PHE A 606 36.60 -14.35 20.64
N ALA A 607 37.51 -15.28 20.98
CA ALA A 607 37.50 -15.96 22.27
C ALA A 607 37.70 -15.00 23.45
N SER A 608 38.45 -13.91 23.25
CA SER A 608 38.68 -12.90 24.29
C SER A 608 37.52 -11.91 24.47
N GLN A 609 36.72 -11.69 23.42
CA GLN A 609 35.70 -10.63 23.38
C GLN A 609 34.27 -11.14 23.58
N ILE A 610 33.97 -12.40 23.22
CA ILE A 610 32.59 -12.87 23.10
C ILE A 610 31.77 -12.77 24.40
N GLU A 611 32.38 -13.10 25.54
CA GLU A 611 31.71 -13.01 26.84
C GLU A 611 31.33 -11.56 27.19
N ALA A 612 32.22 -10.60 26.91
CA ALA A 612 31.97 -9.18 27.11
C ALA A 612 30.87 -8.66 26.18
N ILE A 613 30.85 -9.08 24.91
CA ILE A 613 29.81 -8.71 23.94
C ILE A 613 28.45 -9.31 24.31
N ALA A 614 28.40 -10.58 24.71
CA ALA A 614 27.17 -11.22 25.17
C ALA A 614 26.62 -10.49 26.40
N THR A 615 27.48 -10.23 27.40
CA THR A 615 27.14 -9.48 28.60
C THR A 615 26.63 -8.07 28.26
N PHE A 616 27.22 -7.38 27.28
CA PHE A 616 26.76 -6.07 26.83
C PHE A 616 25.31 -6.09 26.34
N PHE A 617 24.90 -7.11 25.58
CA PHE A 617 23.53 -7.24 25.08
C PHE A 617 22.54 -7.74 26.15
N GLU A 618 22.99 -8.59 27.08
CA GLU A 618 22.19 -9.10 28.20
C GLU A 618 21.97 -8.05 29.30
N THR A 619 22.95 -7.17 29.52
CA THR A 619 22.87 -6.13 30.55
C THR A 619 21.90 -5.04 30.13
N LYS A 620 20.97 -4.69 31.03
CA LYS A 620 19.89 -3.72 30.80
C LYS A 620 20.43 -2.39 30.28
N THR A 621 20.30 -2.20 28.99
CA THR A 621 20.50 -0.92 28.35
C THR A 621 19.30 -0.66 27.44
N SER A 622 18.08 -0.53 27.97
CA SER A 622 16.93 -0.05 27.16
C SER A 622 15.81 0.55 28.00
N VAL A 623 15.45 1.80 27.66
CA VAL A 623 14.20 2.48 28.00
C VAL A 623 13.56 2.89 26.68
N THR A 624 12.87 1.97 26.02
CA THR A 624 11.76 2.31 25.13
C THR A 624 10.52 1.55 25.59
N ALA A 625 9.42 2.29 25.71
CA ALA A 625 8.19 1.84 26.30
C ALA A 625 7.57 0.71 25.48
N VAL A 626 7.46 -0.49 26.09
CA VAL A 626 6.19 -1.21 26.37
C VAL A 626 6.46 -2.53 27.13
N ASP A 627 7.68 -3.09 27.12
CA ASP A 627 8.03 -4.32 27.88
C ASP A 627 9.34 -4.18 28.68
N ALA A 628 9.34 -3.28 29.67
CA ALA A 628 10.49 -2.94 30.49
C ALA A 628 10.79 -3.97 31.60
N THR A 629 11.23 -5.20 31.29
CA THR A 629 11.70 -6.11 32.35
C THR A 629 13.08 -6.76 32.19
N ASN A 630 13.58 -7.14 30.99
CA ASN A 630 14.86 -7.86 30.83
C ASN A 630 15.70 -7.36 29.64
N GLY A 631 17.03 -7.55 29.69
CA GLY A 631 17.93 -7.33 28.54
C GLY A 631 17.70 -8.34 27.41
N ILE A 632 18.52 -8.31 26.36
CA ILE A 632 18.35 -9.22 25.21
C ILE A 632 18.84 -10.61 25.63
N GLU A 633 17.97 -11.61 25.53
CA GLU A 633 18.37 -13.01 25.69
C GLU A 633 19.30 -13.40 24.55
N VAL A 634 20.54 -13.81 24.85
CA VAL A 634 21.50 -14.25 23.82
C VAL A 634 21.32 -15.74 23.56
N LEU A 635 21.07 -16.12 22.31
CA LEU A 635 20.95 -17.53 21.93
C LEU A 635 22.33 -18.13 21.63
N GLU A 636 22.86 -18.90 22.58
CA GLU A 636 24.12 -19.63 22.41
C GLU A 636 23.89 -21.05 21.86
N LEU A 637 24.48 -21.34 20.69
CA LEU A 637 24.37 -22.65 20.05
C LEU A 637 25.74 -23.33 20.02
N HIS A 638 25.83 -24.49 20.66
CA HIS A 638 27.04 -25.29 20.76
C HIS A 638 27.05 -26.40 19.70
N LEU A 639 27.89 -26.22 18.67
CA LEU A 639 27.96 -27.08 17.49
C LEU A 639 29.18 -27.98 17.57
N GLU A 640 29.04 -29.08 18.31
CA GLU A 640 30.14 -30.02 18.61
C GLU A 640 30.61 -30.84 17.40
N SER A 641 29.73 -31.06 16.42
CA SER A 641 29.98 -31.87 15.22
C SER A 641 29.27 -31.33 13.99
N GLU A 642 29.61 -31.85 12.80
CA GLU A 642 28.91 -31.51 11.55
C GLU A 642 27.41 -31.89 11.57
N ASP A 643 27.04 -32.92 12.33
CA ASP A 643 25.65 -33.37 12.42
C ASP A 643 24.77 -32.40 13.21
N ALA A 644 25.35 -31.64 14.16
CA ALA A 644 24.63 -30.62 14.94
C ALA A 644 24.03 -29.51 14.05
N TYR A 645 24.61 -29.26 12.87
CA TYR A 645 24.09 -28.29 11.90
C TYR A 645 22.86 -28.79 11.12
N ARG A 646 22.62 -30.12 11.13
CA ARG A 646 21.51 -30.78 10.43
C ARG A 646 20.36 -31.10 11.35
N ASP A 647 20.57 -31.04 12.65
CA ASP A 647 19.55 -31.30 13.65
C ASP A 647 18.46 -30.22 13.59
N ALA A 648 17.22 -30.65 13.38
CA ALA A 648 16.10 -29.74 13.27
C ALA A 648 15.76 -29.11 14.62
N GLU A 649 15.76 -29.89 15.71
CA GLU A 649 15.32 -29.43 17.03
C GLU A 649 16.34 -28.47 17.66
N THR A 650 17.62 -28.85 17.64
CA THR A 650 18.66 -28.10 18.38
C THR A 650 19.22 -26.91 17.61
N PHE A 651 19.08 -26.88 16.28
CA PHE A 651 19.62 -25.79 15.46
C PHE A 651 18.51 -25.01 14.73
N HIS A 652 17.72 -25.65 13.87
CA HIS A 652 16.74 -24.93 13.05
C HIS A 652 15.54 -24.40 13.84
N ASP A 653 14.90 -25.26 14.63
CA ASP A 653 13.71 -24.94 15.41
C ASP A 653 14.08 -24.07 16.61
N ALA A 654 15.23 -24.30 17.24
CA ALA A 654 15.77 -23.41 18.27
C ALA A 654 15.90 -21.95 17.78
N ILE A 655 16.58 -21.75 16.62
CA ILE A 655 16.71 -20.41 16.01
C ILE A 655 15.34 -19.85 15.63
N LYS A 656 14.48 -20.66 15.00
CA LYS A 656 13.16 -20.21 14.56
C LYS A 656 12.30 -19.76 15.75
N ASN A 657 12.22 -20.57 16.80
CA ASN A 657 11.46 -20.25 18.01
C ASN A 657 11.98 -18.97 18.68
N TYR A 658 13.31 -18.82 18.77
CA TYR A 658 13.94 -17.63 19.30
C TYR A 658 13.67 -16.38 18.46
N LEU A 659 13.72 -16.46 17.12
CA LEU A 659 13.41 -15.32 16.26
C LEU A 659 11.92 -14.95 16.35
N GLU A 660 11.04 -15.95 16.33
CA GLU A 660 9.59 -15.77 16.26
C GLU A 660 8.91 -15.49 17.61
N GLN A 661 9.66 -15.50 18.72
CA GLN A 661 9.11 -15.22 20.04
C GLN A 661 8.62 -13.77 20.23
N GLY A 662 7.64 -13.59 21.12
CA GLY A 662 7.06 -12.29 21.47
C GLY A 662 5.85 -11.89 20.60
N GLY A 663 5.30 -10.69 20.86
CA GLY A 663 4.16 -10.11 20.14
C GLY A 663 2.80 -10.33 20.82
N LYS A 664 1.79 -9.54 20.41
CA LYS A 664 0.41 -9.64 20.94
C LYS A 664 -0.34 -10.86 20.42
N THR A 665 0.16 -11.47 19.35
CA THR A 665 -0.49 -12.59 18.66
C THR A 665 0.46 -13.79 18.58
N SER A 666 -0.09 -14.99 18.46
CA SER A 666 0.70 -16.21 18.21
C SER A 666 1.26 -16.27 16.78
N LYS A 667 1.23 -15.16 16.03
CA LYS A 667 1.74 -15.10 14.66
C LYS A 667 3.24 -14.80 14.67
N PRO A 668 3.99 -15.29 13.68
CA PRO A 668 5.40 -14.91 13.52
C PRO A 668 5.52 -13.39 13.32
N PRO A 669 6.71 -12.80 13.57
CA PRO A 669 6.98 -11.39 13.33
C PRO A 669 6.59 -11.02 11.90
N CYS A 670 5.55 -10.18 11.77
CA CYS A 670 5.04 -9.76 10.48
C CYS A 670 5.59 -8.37 10.18
N ASN A 671 6.32 -8.25 9.06
CA ASN A 671 6.81 -6.98 8.55
C ASN A 671 6.21 -6.71 7.16
N PHE A 672 4.92 -7.00 6.98
CA PHE A 672 4.20 -7.03 5.69
C PHE A 672 4.84 -7.87 4.56
N HIS A 673 5.94 -8.59 4.83
CA HIS A 673 6.41 -9.62 3.93
C HIS A 673 5.34 -10.71 3.85
N PRO A 674 4.94 -11.12 2.63
CA PRO A 674 4.03 -12.23 2.47
C PRO A 674 4.62 -13.42 3.20
N THR A 675 3.81 -14.07 4.02
CA THR A 675 4.23 -15.32 4.67
C THR A 675 4.71 -16.30 3.60
N ARG A 676 5.54 -17.29 3.97
CA ARG A 676 6.01 -18.30 2.99
C ARG A 676 4.84 -19.01 2.30
N ASP A 677 3.70 -19.14 2.99
CA ASP A 677 2.48 -19.71 2.44
C ASP A 677 1.74 -18.73 1.51
N GLU A 678 1.66 -17.45 1.85
CA GLU A 678 1.13 -16.40 0.95
C GLU A 678 1.99 -16.22 -0.30
N THR A 679 3.32 -16.28 -0.19
CA THR A 679 4.23 -16.24 -1.35
C THR A 679 4.01 -17.45 -2.26
N ARG A 680 3.88 -18.65 -1.68
CA ARG A 680 3.56 -19.87 -2.44
C ARG A 680 2.18 -19.80 -3.08
N GLN A 681 1.21 -19.19 -2.41
CA GLN A 681 -0.13 -19.00 -2.93
C GLN A 681 -0.14 -18.00 -4.08
N MET A 682 0.53 -16.85 -3.93
CA MET A 682 0.71 -15.87 -5.01
C MET A 682 1.45 -16.45 -6.21
N GLN A 683 2.49 -17.28 -6.00
CA GLN A 683 3.15 -17.99 -7.11
C GLN A 683 2.18 -18.92 -7.83
N ARG A 684 1.35 -19.68 -7.11
CA ARG A 684 0.33 -20.56 -7.70
C ARG A 684 -0.75 -19.78 -8.44
N GLU A 685 -1.20 -18.66 -7.88
CA GLU A 685 -2.21 -17.78 -8.49
C GLU A 685 -1.65 -17.06 -9.72
N PHE A 686 -0.41 -16.60 -9.68
CA PHE A 686 0.30 -16.02 -10.83
C PHE A 686 0.49 -17.05 -11.95
N GLU A 687 0.94 -18.26 -11.62
CA GLU A 687 1.03 -19.37 -12.58
C GLU A 687 -0.34 -19.77 -13.14
N ALA A 688 -1.40 -19.71 -12.33
CA ALA A 688 -2.77 -19.95 -12.78
C ALA A 688 -3.26 -18.85 -13.74
N LYS A 689 -3.04 -17.58 -13.39
CA LYS A 689 -3.37 -16.43 -14.23
C LYS A 689 -2.63 -16.48 -15.56
N ARG A 690 -1.33 -16.81 -15.55
CA ARG A 690 -0.54 -17.04 -16.77
C ARG A 690 -1.13 -18.14 -17.64
N ARG A 691 -1.53 -19.27 -17.06
CA ARG A 691 -2.20 -20.35 -17.81
C ARG A 691 -3.53 -19.89 -18.40
N ASP A 692 -4.34 -19.14 -17.64
CA ASP A 692 -5.64 -18.65 -18.12
C ASP A 692 -5.48 -17.62 -19.24
N ASP A 693 -4.48 -16.73 -19.15
CA ASP A 693 -4.16 -15.76 -20.19
C ASP A 693 -3.60 -16.43 -21.46
N GLU A 694 -2.75 -17.45 -21.33
CA GLU A 694 -2.29 -18.28 -22.46
C GLU A 694 -3.46 -19.00 -23.15
N VAL A 695 -4.40 -19.55 -22.38
CA VAL A 695 -5.62 -20.17 -22.94
C VAL A 695 -6.51 -19.14 -23.64
N ARG A 696 -6.68 -17.95 -23.05
CA ARG A 696 -7.47 -16.87 -23.64
C ARG A 696 -6.83 -16.35 -24.93
N ALA A 697 -5.52 -16.13 -24.94
CA ALA A 697 -4.77 -15.71 -26.13
C ALA A 697 -4.86 -16.76 -27.24
N ARG A 698 -4.74 -18.05 -26.91
CA ARG A 698 -4.92 -19.14 -27.88
C ARG A 698 -6.33 -19.20 -28.45
N LYS A 699 -7.36 -18.95 -27.64
CA LYS A 699 -8.75 -18.88 -28.10
C LYS A 699 -8.98 -17.69 -29.03
N GLN A 700 -8.47 -16.51 -28.69
CA GLN A 700 -8.56 -15.31 -29.53
C GLN A 700 -7.80 -15.49 -30.86
N ALA A 701 -6.61 -16.11 -30.83
CA ALA A 701 -5.87 -16.44 -32.04
C ALA A 701 -6.65 -17.41 -32.94
N ALA A 702 -7.28 -18.46 -32.37
CA ALA A 702 -8.11 -19.39 -33.13
C ALA A 702 -9.37 -18.72 -33.72
N GLU A 703 -10.04 -17.84 -32.96
CA GLU A 703 -11.18 -17.06 -33.47
C GLU A 703 -10.78 -16.09 -34.58
N GLN A 704 -9.57 -15.52 -34.51
CA GLN A 704 -9.04 -14.64 -35.56
C GLN A 704 -8.64 -15.43 -36.81
N GLU A 705 -7.99 -16.59 -36.67
CA GLU A 705 -7.68 -17.49 -37.78
C GLU A 705 -8.96 -17.99 -38.49
N GLU A 706 -10.02 -18.28 -37.74
CA GLU A 706 -11.31 -18.67 -38.32
C GLU A 706 -11.94 -17.52 -39.12
N LYS A 707 -11.91 -16.29 -38.58
CA LYS A 707 -12.39 -15.09 -39.32
C LYS A 707 -11.57 -14.83 -40.58
N ASP A 708 -10.25 -14.90 -40.47
CA ASP A 708 -9.35 -14.68 -41.60
C ASP A 708 -9.55 -15.76 -42.68
N ALA A 709 -9.83 -17.01 -42.30
CA ALA A 709 -10.16 -18.08 -43.23
C ALA A 709 -11.51 -17.84 -43.94
N VAL A 710 -12.55 -17.40 -43.22
CA VAL A 710 -13.84 -17.04 -43.80
C VAL A 710 -13.70 -15.86 -44.76
N ASP A 711 -12.94 -14.83 -44.40
CA ASP A 711 -12.66 -13.67 -45.25
C ASP A 711 -11.87 -14.05 -46.50
N GLN A 712 -10.90 -14.95 -46.39
CA GLN A 712 -10.16 -15.49 -47.54
C GLN A 712 -11.07 -16.29 -48.46
N GLU A 713 -11.94 -17.15 -47.92
CA GLU A 713 -12.89 -17.92 -48.71
C GLU A 713 -13.89 -17.02 -49.44
N ALA A 714 -14.39 -15.96 -48.78
CA ALA A 714 -15.25 -14.96 -49.39
C ALA A 714 -14.56 -14.21 -50.54
N ARG A 715 -13.28 -13.83 -50.38
CA ARG A 715 -12.49 -13.20 -51.45
C ARG A 715 -12.32 -14.14 -52.66
N LEU A 716 -11.97 -15.41 -52.41
CA LEU A 716 -11.84 -16.41 -53.47
C LEU A 716 -13.17 -16.67 -54.18
N ALA A 717 -14.29 -16.71 -53.46
CA ALA A 717 -15.62 -16.86 -54.04
C ALA A 717 -16.01 -15.66 -54.92
N ALA A 718 -15.74 -14.43 -54.46
CA ALA A 718 -15.99 -13.22 -55.23
C ALA A 718 -15.14 -13.15 -56.51
N GLU A 719 -13.87 -13.56 -56.44
CA GLU A 719 -12.99 -13.63 -57.60
C GLU A 719 -13.49 -14.68 -58.62
N ARG A 720 -13.90 -15.86 -58.16
CA ARG A 720 -14.50 -16.90 -59.02
C ARG A 720 -15.77 -16.40 -59.70
N ALA A 721 -16.69 -15.78 -58.97
CA ALA A 721 -17.92 -15.23 -59.54
C ALA A 721 -17.64 -14.14 -60.59
N ARG A 722 -16.62 -13.30 -60.36
CA ARG A 722 -16.17 -12.31 -61.34
C ARG A 722 -15.61 -12.97 -62.61
N LEU A 723 -14.79 -14.01 -62.47
CA LEU A 723 -14.25 -14.75 -63.61
C LEU A 723 -15.35 -15.47 -64.40
N GLU A 724 -16.34 -16.06 -63.74
CA GLU A 724 -17.50 -16.67 -64.40
C GLU A 724 -18.33 -15.65 -65.18
N LEU A 725 -18.54 -14.45 -64.64
CA LEU A 725 -19.22 -13.37 -65.35
C LEU A 725 -18.47 -12.98 -66.63
N ILE A 726 -17.15 -12.80 -66.53
CA ILE A 726 -16.29 -12.46 -67.69
C ILE A 726 -16.36 -13.57 -68.73
N GLN A 727 -16.23 -14.84 -68.32
CA GLN A 727 -16.34 -15.97 -69.26
C GLN A 727 -17.69 -16.01 -69.96
N ARG A 728 -18.77 -15.74 -69.22
CA ARG A 728 -20.11 -15.68 -69.79
C ARG A 728 -20.23 -14.55 -70.82
N GLU A 729 -19.79 -13.34 -70.47
CA GLU A 729 -19.76 -12.21 -71.39
C GLU A 729 -18.93 -12.51 -72.64
N GLU A 730 -17.75 -13.13 -72.48
CA GLU A 730 -16.90 -13.56 -73.60
C GLU A 730 -17.62 -14.57 -74.50
N THR A 731 -18.29 -15.58 -73.92
CA THR A 731 -19.05 -16.57 -74.69
C THR A 731 -20.22 -15.95 -75.44
N GLU A 732 -20.99 -15.06 -74.80
CA GLU A 732 -22.11 -14.36 -75.43
C GLU A 732 -21.63 -13.46 -76.58
N LEU A 733 -20.48 -12.80 -76.41
CA LEU A 733 -19.86 -11.95 -77.42
C LEU A 733 -19.32 -12.78 -78.59
N LEU A 734 -18.70 -13.94 -78.32
CA LEU A 734 -18.29 -14.90 -79.34
C LEU A 734 -19.48 -15.46 -80.11
N GLU A 735 -20.57 -15.83 -79.42
CA GLU A 735 -21.81 -16.27 -80.06
C GLU A 735 -22.43 -15.17 -80.93
N ALA A 736 -22.48 -13.93 -80.45
CA ALA A 736 -22.96 -12.79 -81.21
C ALA A 736 -22.13 -12.55 -82.48
N ARG A 737 -20.80 -12.67 -82.39
CA ARG A 737 -19.90 -12.59 -83.55
C ARG A 737 -20.08 -13.77 -84.51
N ALA A 738 -20.44 -14.96 -84.02
CA ALA A 738 -20.68 -16.14 -84.82
C ALA A 738 -22.08 -16.16 -85.49
N LYS A 739 -23.05 -15.37 -85.00
CA LYS A 739 -24.43 -15.33 -85.55
C LYS A 739 -24.49 -14.98 -87.05
N PRO A 740 -23.82 -13.94 -87.58
CA PRO A 740 -23.84 -13.64 -89.01
C PRO A 740 -23.25 -14.77 -89.85
N LEU A 741 -22.16 -15.39 -89.37
CA LEU A 741 -21.52 -16.50 -90.05
C LEU A 741 -22.45 -17.73 -90.09
N ARG A 742 -23.10 -18.06 -88.97
CA ARG A 742 -24.09 -19.14 -88.90
C ARG A 742 -25.32 -18.86 -89.77
N ALA A 743 -25.82 -17.62 -89.78
CA ALA A 743 -26.94 -17.22 -90.62
C ALA A 743 -26.59 -17.36 -92.11
N TYR A 744 -25.43 -16.88 -92.55
CA TYR A 744 -24.96 -17.08 -93.92
C TYR A 744 -24.84 -18.57 -94.29
N LEU A 745 -24.34 -19.39 -93.36
CA LEU A 745 -24.20 -20.84 -93.58
C LEU A 745 -25.58 -21.52 -93.68
N MET A 746 -26.56 -21.11 -92.87
CA MET A 746 -27.93 -21.64 -92.84
C MET A 746 -28.79 -21.16 -94.01
N ASP A 747 -28.65 -19.90 -94.44
CA ASP A 747 -29.51 -19.29 -95.45
C ASP A 747 -28.98 -19.48 -96.87
N THR A 748 -27.65 -19.49 -97.06
CA THR A 748 -27.03 -19.53 -98.39
C THR A 748 -26.42 -20.89 -98.70
N VAL A 749 -25.60 -21.43 -97.78
CA VAL A 749 -24.78 -22.61 -98.07
C VAL A 749 -25.56 -23.91 -97.90
N LEU A 750 -26.29 -24.05 -96.79
CA LEU A 750 -27.04 -25.27 -96.45
C LEU A 750 -28.18 -25.57 -97.43
N PRO A 751 -29.00 -24.61 -97.90
CA PRO A 751 -30.06 -24.89 -98.86
C PRO A 751 -29.51 -25.35 -100.20
N ALA A 752 -28.47 -24.69 -100.71
CA ALA A 752 -27.81 -25.09 -101.95
C ALA A 752 -27.16 -26.48 -101.84
N LEU A 753 -26.50 -26.77 -100.71
CA LEU A 753 -25.91 -28.07 -100.43
C LEU A 753 -26.95 -29.18 -100.29
N THR A 754 -28.04 -28.92 -99.55
CA THR A 754 -29.12 -29.91 -99.36
C THR A 754 -29.88 -30.17 -100.66
N GLU A 755 -30.14 -29.14 -101.47
CA GLU A 755 -30.72 -29.29 -102.81
C GLU A 755 -29.81 -30.14 -103.71
N GLY A 756 -28.51 -29.83 -103.75
CA GLY A 756 -27.54 -30.60 -104.50
C GLY A 756 -27.45 -32.06 -104.03
N MET A 757 -27.42 -32.29 -102.71
CA MET A 757 -27.39 -33.65 -102.15
C MET A 757 -28.66 -34.43 -102.51
N LEU A 758 -29.83 -33.78 -102.46
CA LEU A 758 -31.10 -34.40 -102.87
C LEU A 758 -31.12 -34.70 -104.38
N GLU A 759 -30.52 -33.85 -105.20
CA GLU A 759 -30.43 -34.05 -106.64
C GLU A 759 -29.51 -35.22 -106.99
N VAL A 760 -28.37 -35.34 -106.32
CA VAL A 760 -27.48 -36.49 -106.41
C VAL A 760 -28.20 -37.79 -106.06
N VAL A 761 -28.98 -37.80 -104.97
CA VAL A 761 -29.78 -38.98 -104.57
C VAL A 761 -30.84 -39.34 -105.62
N LYS A 762 -31.43 -38.36 -106.31
CA LYS A 762 -32.45 -38.59 -107.35
C LYS A 762 -31.85 -39.12 -108.66
N VAL A 763 -30.77 -38.50 -109.12
CA VAL A 763 -30.16 -38.80 -110.43
C VAL A 763 -29.32 -40.07 -110.36
N GLN A 764 -28.79 -40.41 -109.18
CA GLN A 764 -27.85 -41.52 -108.95
C GLN A 764 -26.74 -41.54 -110.03
N PRO A 765 -25.98 -40.44 -110.18
CA PRO A 765 -24.87 -40.39 -111.12
C PRO A 765 -23.76 -41.35 -110.71
N ASP A 766 -22.97 -41.84 -111.67
CA ASP A 766 -21.86 -42.77 -111.44
C ASP A 766 -20.78 -42.19 -110.51
N ASP A 767 -20.59 -40.85 -110.50
CA ASP A 767 -19.79 -40.12 -109.51
C ASP A 767 -20.63 -39.06 -108.76
N PRO A 768 -21.08 -39.35 -107.53
CA PRO A 768 -21.95 -38.46 -106.76
C PRO A 768 -21.23 -37.22 -106.20
N ILE A 769 -19.90 -37.26 -106.01
CA ILE A 769 -19.15 -36.14 -105.42
C ILE A 769 -18.88 -35.09 -106.48
N ASP A 770 -18.40 -35.51 -107.65
CA ASP A 770 -18.09 -34.58 -108.74
C ASP A 770 -19.36 -33.93 -109.29
N TYR A 771 -20.46 -34.70 -109.37
CA TYR A 771 -21.77 -34.19 -109.73
C TYR A 771 -22.32 -33.17 -108.72
N LEU A 772 -22.14 -33.40 -107.42
CA LEU A 772 -22.53 -32.43 -106.38
C LEU A 772 -21.70 -31.14 -106.49
N ALA A 773 -20.40 -31.26 -106.76
CA ALA A 773 -19.51 -30.12 -106.95
C ALA A 773 -19.93 -29.29 -108.17
N GLU A 774 -20.15 -29.92 -109.33
CA GLU A 774 -20.63 -29.22 -110.53
C GLU A 774 -22.00 -28.55 -110.31
N PHE A 775 -22.91 -29.23 -109.60
CA PHE A 775 -24.21 -28.69 -109.24
C PHE A 775 -24.07 -27.42 -108.37
N LEU A 776 -23.23 -27.47 -107.34
CA LEU A 776 -22.97 -26.34 -106.45
C LEU A 776 -22.25 -25.20 -107.16
N PHE A 777 -21.32 -25.47 -108.07
CA PHE A 777 -20.69 -24.45 -108.90
C PHE A 777 -21.70 -23.77 -109.83
N ARG A 778 -22.67 -24.52 -110.37
CA ARG A 778 -23.74 -23.97 -111.21
C ARG A 778 -24.69 -23.08 -110.39
N LYS A 779 -25.17 -23.59 -109.25
CA LYS A 779 -26.01 -22.84 -108.29
C LYS A 779 -25.29 -21.60 -107.74
N GLY A 780 -23.99 -21.68 -107.49
CA GLY A 780 -23.16 -20.54 -107.09
C GLY A 780 -23.12 -19.44 -108.15
N ARG A 781 -22.91 -19.80 -109.43
CA ARG A 781 -22.95 -18.84 -110.55
C ARG A 781 -24.34 -18.21 -110.76
N GLU A 782 -25.41 -18.95 -110.45
CA GLU A 782 -26.79 -18.44 -110.50
C GLU A 782 -27.09 -17.48 -109.35
N MET A 783 -26.59 -17.76 -108.14
CA MET A 783 -26.70 -16.86 -106.99
C MET A 783 -25.90 -15.56 -107.19
N ASP A 784 -24.67 -15.65 -107.74
CA ASP A 784 -23.84 -14.49 -108.10
C ASP A 784 -24.46 -13.60 -109.20
N ALA A 785 -25.38 -14.14 -110.01
CA ALA A 785 -26.10 -13.40 -111.05
C ALA A 785 -27.42 -12.78 -110.55
N ALA A 786 -27.92 -13.20 -109.37
CA ALA A 786 -29.17 -12.74 -108.76
C ALA A 786 -28.97 -11.74 -107.61
N THR A 787 -27.76 -11.64 -107.06
CA THR A 787 -27.25 -10.58 -106.17
C THR A 787 -26.62 -9.44 -106.95
#